data_AF-A0A954Z6E5-F1
#
_entry.id   AF-A0A954Z6E5-F1
#
_cell.length_a   1.000
_cell.length_b   1.000
_cell.length_c   1.000
_cell.angle_alpha   90.00
_cell.angle_beta   90.00
_cell.angle_gamma   90.00
#
_symmetry.space_group_name_H-M   'P 1'
#
loop_
_entity.id
_entity.type
_entity.pdbx_description
1 polymer ?
#
loop_
_entity_poly.entity_id
_entity_poly.type
_entity_poly.pdbx_seq_one_letter_code
_entity_poly.pdbx_strand_id
1 'polypeptide(L)'
;DVAFIPDRDHDDRPDSAPVVALDGFAVSNNNVVNNLHWGPDGWLYGAIGVDEISPVGAPGSDDAARTPISRGIWRYHPPSKRFEKIAEGMVNPWGADFNAWGDLFTVNTVIAHLWHIVPNMVCQRREGEAQRPYAYEPIQSIADHLHWGGGAWQSSRGGQGVHSVAGGGHAHCGATIYLGDNWPDEYRGTLLTCNFHGTRLNNDRLDPHGSTYVGVHRPDIFFANDPWFRGLSVKYGPDGGVYVSDWHDFGECHDTDGSHRSTGRIYKIVWGQPATESVDLQQASDVELAEMHAAKNEWHVRRARRILAGRAANRPLEPHAVERLSRQLESKDCILRLRALWTLNLTGDLAPHRLFDLLGDADEHVRRWAMRIVVERSRTRELPDGLAQRWTQAAIEHASGDPSASVRLTLASSLPWMEETLRWQVATRLAQRPEDVGDAYLPRMVWYGMESLVTGRSDEALGLAWTCPSPLLRRLIVRRLLDVDKPSVARIVESFPADVDARRLRDALQGMLEALDVRGSQAAPPAWRAWIESDRPREPEVEALVVRLSAQFGDVDALQAMQRQISATSEPLDKRREALATLRRLHGGVTPQLLVDLVRRNDGLRAEALQAMTLASDDHTGENLLDMWPQLDEVERRMASDVLSSRREFAERLVDAVGRGDAQPRDVSAFALQRLQTFGDDAWRRKLAEIWPAEGSTRLKAERLLQYKRRMTPEFLAVGNVAEGRRQFQRVCAQCHSLFGEGGDLAPDLTGAARTDVDYLLRNLIEPSALVDPAYRLTNVITVDGRVLSGYLTQLSDRFLELRTPEGKLRVAMEDVEETIVSDQSMMPEGMWRELTDEQLRDLLLYLGSRR
;
A
#
# COMPACT_ATOMS: atom_id res chain seq x y z
N ASP A 1 5.82 0.31 -22.84
CA ASP A 1 6.02 1.63 -23.45
C ASP A 1 4.73 2.44 -23.50
N VAL A 2 4.85 3.77 -23.49
CA VAL A 2 3.81 4.69 -23.94
C VAL A 2 4.27 5.28 -25.27
N ALA A 3 3.49 5.07 -26.32
CA ALA A 3 3.82 5.53 -27.66
C ALA A 3 2.77 6.51 -28.20
N PHE A 4 3.25 7.48 -28.97
CA PHE A 4 2.44 8.39 -29.75
C PHE A 4 2.32 7.87 -31.18
N ILE A 5 1.11 7.81 -31.71
CA ILE A 5 0.85 7.44 -33.11
C ILE A 5 0.57 8.74 -33.86
N PRO A 6 1.47 9.17 -34.78
CA PRO A 6 1.25 10.40 -35.54
C PRO A 6 0.11 10.24 -36.53
N ASP A 7 -0.77 11.23 -36.55
CA ASP A 7 -1.87 11.42 -37.50
C ASP A 7 -1.96 12.93 -37.76
N ARG A 8 -1.15 13.41 -38.71
CA ARG A 8 -0.97 14.83 -39.02
C ARG A 8 -2.02 15.35 -39.99
N ASP A 9 -2.59 14.48 -40.83
CA ASP A 9 -3.64 14.85 -41.77
C ASP A 9 -5.05 14.58 -41.21
N HIS A 10 -5.16 13.98 -40.03
CA HIS A 10 -6.39 13.77 -39.28
C HIS A 10 -7.37 12.83 -40.00
N ASP A 11 -6.85 11.84 -40.72
CA ASP A 11 -7.64 10.85 -41.45
C ASP A 11 -7.92 9.55 -40.65
N ASP A 12 -7.53 9.55 -39.36
CA ASP A 12 -7.56 8.42 -38.43
C ASP A 12 -6.68 7.22 -38.90
N ARG A 13 -5.70 7.46 -39.77
CA ARG A 13 -4.68 6.48 -40.17
C ARG A 13 -3.30 6.91 -39.69
N PRO A 14 -2.47 5.98 -39.20
CA PRO A 14 -1.11 6.32 -38.79
C PRO A 14 -0.26 6.82 -39.97
N ASP A 15 0.28 8.03 -39.88
CA ASP A 15 1.24 8.57 -40.85
C ASP A 15 2.56 7.80 -40.86
N SER A 16 2.92 7.24 -39.71
CA SER A 16 4.21 6.61 -39.47
C SER A 16 4.12 5.57 -38.36
N ALA A 17 5.21 4.83 -38.16
CA ALA A 17 5.36 3.97 -37.00
C ALA A 17 5.16 4.74 -35.68
N PRO A 18 4.68 4.08 -34.61
CA PRO A 18 4.56 4.70 -33.30
C PRO A 18 5.90 5.25 -32.80
N VAL A 19 5.87 6.45 -32.24
CA VAL A 19 7.01 7.10 -31.61
C VAL A 19 6.94 6.85 -30.11
N VAL A 20 7.90 6.13 -29.56
CA VAL A 20 7.95 5.88 -28.12
C VAL A 20 8.21 7.19 -27.38
N ALA A 21 7.31 7.56 -26.48
CA ALA A 21 7.42 8.76 -25.64
C ALA A 21 7.99 8.42 -24.26
N LEU A 22 7.65 7.23 -23.73
CA LEU A 22 8.18 6.70 -22.48
C LEU A 22 8.45 5.19 -22.60
N ASP A 23 9.54 4.74 -21.99
CA ASP A 23 9.92 3.32 -21.85
C ASP A 23 10.27 2.99 -20.39
N GLY A 24 10.60 1.71 -20.13
CA GLY A 24 10.99 1.24 -18.79
C GLY A 24 9.83 0.81 -17.89
N PHE A 25 8.62 0.65 -18.46
CA PHE A 25 7.51 -0.01 -17.77
C PHE A 25 7.74 -1.52 -17.69
N ALA A 26 7.64 -2.10 -16.50
CA ALA A 26 7.73 -3.53 -16.29
C ALA A 26 6.61 -4.25 -17.06
N VAL A 27 6.93 -5.44 -17.59
CA VAL A 27 5.94 -6.27 -18.29
C VAL A 27 5.24 -7.13 -17.25
N SER A 28 3.93 -6.93 -17.11
CA SER A 28 3.08 -7.75 -16.24
C SER A 28 1.81 -8.16 -16.97
N ASN A 29 1.21 -9.25 -16.50
CA ASN A 29 -0.09 -9.75 -16.97
C ASN A 29 -1.26 -9.30 -16.07
N ASN A 30 -0.97 -8.53 -15.01
CA ASN A 30 -1.95 -8.02 -14.05
C ASN A 30 -1.56 -6.60 -13.63
N ASN A 31 -2.49 -5.78 -13.12
CA ASN A 31 -2.20 -4.47 -12.49
C ASN A 31 -1.32 -3.48 -13.30
N VAL A 32 -1.46 -3.51 -14.62
CA VAL A 32 -0.59 -2.80 -15.57
C VAL A 32 -0.87 -1.29 -15.69
N VAL A 33 -0.01 -0.62 -16.48
CA VAL A 33 -0.19 0.78 -16.89
C VAL A 33 -1.56 1.01 -17.54
N ASN A 34 -2.25 2.06 -17.10
CA ASN A 34 -3.58 2.39 -17.59
C ASN A 34 -3.95 3.89 -17.46
N ASN A 35 -5.19 4.21 -17.80
CA ASN A 35 -5.84 5.50 -17.54
C ASN A 35 -5.13 6.73 -18.12
N LEU A 36 -4.71 6.66 -19.39
CA LEU A 36 -4.12 7.81 -20.09
C LEU A 36 -5.17 8.91 -20.32
N HIS A 37 -4.95 10.08 -19.72
CA HIS A 37 -5.82 11.25 -19.90
C HIS A 37 -5.07 12.57 -19.68
N TRP A 38 -5.58 13.67 -20.24
CA TRP A 38 -4.98 14.99 -20.10
C TRP A 38 -5.51 15.70 -18.87
N GLY A 39 -4.60 16.23 -18.05
CA GLY A 39 -4.95 17.13 -16.95
C GLY A 39 -5.23 18.55 -17.45
N PRO A 40 -5.87 19.39 -16.61
CA PRO A 40 -6.11 20.79 -16.97
C PRO A 40 -4.82 21.60 -17.14
N ASP A 41 -3.73 21.15 -16.52
CA ASP A 41 -2.36 21.66 -16.62
C ASP A 41 -1.63 21.21 -17.90
N GLY A 42 -2.30 20.48 -18.80
CA GLY A 42 -1.76 19.96 -20.07
C GLY A 42 -0.69 18.89 -19.94
N TRP A 43 -0.53 18.30 -18.75
CA TRP A 43 0.24 17.07 -18.59
C TRP A 43 -0.61 15.85 -18.94
N LEU A 44 0.02 14.81 -19.47
CA LEU A 44 -0.59 13.50 -19.66
C LEU A 44 -0.47 12.72 -18.35
N TYR A 45 -1.59 12.32 -17.76
CA TYR A 45 -1.65 11.51 -16.55
C TYR A 45 -1.90 10.05 -16.90
N GLY A 46 -1.39 9.16 -16.06
CA GLY A 46 -1.67 7.74 -16.10
C GLY A 46 -1.48 7.09 -14.74
N ALA A 47 -1.76 5.79 -14.69
CA ALA A 47 -1.68 5.01 -13.48
C ALA A 47 -0.90 3.72 -13.72
N ILE A 48 -0.35 3.12 -12.66
CA ILE A 48 0.29 1.81 -12.66
C ILE A 48 -0.01 1.11 -11.32
N GLY A 49 -0.32 -0.18 -11.35
CA GLY A 49 -0.65 -0.96 -10.15
C GLY A 49 0.56 -1.61 -9.48
N VAL A 50 0.29 -2.67 -8.71
CA VAL A 50 1.19 -3.33 -7.74
C VAL A 50 2.37 -4.12 -8.30
N ASP A 51 2.60 -4.08 -9.61
CA ASP A 51 3.67 -4.83 -10.27
C ASP A 51 5.09 -4.41 -9.83
N GLU A 52 6.08 -5.10 -10.40
CA GLU A 52 7.50 -4.77 -10.27
C GLU A 52 7.77 -3.27 -10.52
N ILE A 53 8.77 -2.75 -9.81
CA ILE A 53 9.16 -1.34 -9.89
C ILE A 53 9.61 -1.05 -11.32
N SER A 54 8.91 -0.14 -11.98
CA SER A 54 9.21 0.32 -13.33
C SER A 54 10.18 1.51 -13.31
N PRO A 55 11.39 1.42 -13.87
CA PRO A 55 12.30 2.56 -14.04
C PRO A 55 11.90 3.38 -15.28
N VAL A 56 10.89 4.24 -15.13
CA VAL A 56 10.28 4.94 -16.28
C VAL A 56 11.05 6.19 -16.66
N GLY A 57 11.25 6.41 -17.96
CA GLY A 57 11.89 7.62 -18.49
C GLY A 57 11.60 7.83 -19.97
N ALA A 58 12.12 8.93 -20.53
CA ALA A 58 12.14 9.12 -21.97
C ALA A 58 13.12 8.09 -22.61
N PRO A 59 12.88 7.63 -23.85
CA PRO A 59 13.77 6.70 -24.51
C PRO A 59 15.22 7.19 -24.56
N GLY A 60 16.16 6.31 -24.20
CA GLY A 60 17.59 6.62 -24.12
C GLY A 60 18.01 7.35 -22.84
N SER A 61 17.14 7.53 -21.85
CA SER A 61 17.53 8.06 -20.54
C SER A 61 18.42 7.07 -19.79
N ASP A 62 19.49 7.58 -19.17
CA ASP A 62 20.34 6.82 -18.23
C ASP A 62 19.53 6.31 -17.03
N ASP A 63 19.96 5.18 -16.45
CA ASP A 63 19.26 4.54 -15.31
C ASP A 63 19.08 5.48 -14.12
N ALA A 64 20.05 6.35 -13.85
CA ALA A 64 19.98 7.34 -12.77
C ALA A 64 18.96 8.46 -13.01
N ALA A 65 18.58 8.72 -14.27
CA ALA A 65 17.59 9.73 -14.63
C ALA A 65 16.16 9.18 -14.69
N ARG A 66 16.00 7.85 -14.61
CA ARG A 66 14.70 7.18 -14.63
C ARG A 66 14.02 7.29 -13.27
N THR A 67 12.69 7.42 -13.30
CA THR A 67 11.88 7.51 -12.09
C THR A 67 11.32 6.14 -11.75
N PRO A 68 11.71 5.54 -10.60
CA PRO A 68 11.13 4.28 -10.16
C PRO A 68 9.67 4.49 -9.73
N ILE A 69 8.77 3.68 -10.27
CA ILE A 69 7.36 3.72 -9.91
C ILE A 69 6.72 2.32 -9.93
N SER A 70 5.91 2.06 -8.91
CA SER A 70 4.84 1.08 -8.89
C SER A 70 3.69 1.69 -8.07
N ARG A 71 2.49 1.12 -8.16
CA ARG A 71 1.36 1.44 -7.25
C ARG A 71 0.95 2.91 -7.25
N GLY A 72 1.01 3.58 -8.40
CA GLY A 72 1.07 5.04 -8.42
C GLY A 72 0.32 5.69 -9.55
N ILE A 73 0.02 6.97 -9.31
CA ILE A 73 -0.39 7.91 -10.34
C ILE A 73 0.85 8.66 -10.80
N TRP A 74 0.99 8.83 -12.11
CA TRP A 74 2.11 9.54 -12.73
C TRP A 74 1.60 10.58 -13.71
N ARG A 75 2.47 11.51 -14.07
CA ARG A 75 2.25 12.45 -15.16
C ARG A 75 3.49 12.60 -16.05
N TYR A 76 3.26 12.93 -17.30
CA TYR A 76 4.26 13.16 -18.33
C TYR A 76 3.98 14.48 -19.03
N HIS A 77 5.01 15.31 -19.23
CA HIS A 77 4.92 16.55 -19.99
C HIS A 77 5.55 16.35 -21.38
N PRO A 78 4.73 16.17 -22.43
CA PRO A 78 5.26 15.83 -23.75
C PRO A 78 6.27 16.84 -24.33
N PRO A 79 6.10 18.17 -24.19
CA PRO A 79 7.07 19.12 -24.71
C PRO A 79 8.45 19.02 -24.06
N SER A 80 8.51 18.87 -22.73
CA SER A 80 9.80 18.80 -21.99
C SER A 80 10.29 17.37 -21.75
N LYS A 81 9.52 16.36 -22.15
CA LYS A 81 9.77 14.93 -21.93
C LYS A 81 9.98 14.54 -20.46
N ARG A 82 9.45 15.33 -19.52
CA ARG A 82 9.57 15.07 -18.09
C ARG A 82 8.51 14.09 -17.62
N PHE A 83 8.94 13.06 -16.90
CA PHE A 83 8.07 12.10 -16.22
C PHE A 83 8.11 12.34 -14.71
N GLU A 84 6.97 12.24 -14.03
CA GLU A 84 6.86 12.44 -12.59
C GLU A 84 5.91 11.45 -11.93
N LYS A 85 6.34 10.88 -10.81
CA LYS A 85 5.45 10.17 -9.87
C LYS A 85 4.70 11.19 -9.02
N ILE A 86 3.37 11.12 -9.00
CA ILE A 86 2.49 12.06 -8.30
C ILE A 86 2.03 11.49 -6.96
N ALA A 87 1.62 10.23 -6.94
CA ALA A 87 1.23 9.54 -5.73
C ALA A 87 1.61 8.07 -5.81
N GLU A 88 1.74 7.42 -4.65
CA GLU A 88 2.03 5.99 -4.54
C GLU A 88 1.21 5.31 -3.45
N GLY A 89 1.07 3.99 -3.51
CA GLY A 89 0.50 3.15 -2.47
C GLY A 89 -0.75 2.36 -2.87
N MET A 90 -1.46 2.78 -3.93
CA MET A 90 -2.65 2.09 -4.43
C MET A 90 -2.31 0.72 -5.03
N VAL A 91 -3.25 -0.22 -5.01
CA VAL A 91 -3.02 -1.57 -5.55
C VAL A 91 -3.22 -1.59 -7.06
N ASN A 92 -4.37 -1.08 -7.50
CA ASN A 92 -4.79 -1.15 -8.88
C ASN A 92 -5.71 0.04 -9.21
N PRO A 93 -5.13 1.24 -9.36
CA PRO A 93 -5.88 2.45 -9.72
C PRO A 93 -6.35 2.38 -11.18
N TRP A 94 -7.64 2.07 -11.40
CA TRP A 94 -8.26 1.91 -12.72
C TRP A 94 -9.20 3.06 -13.06
N GLY A 95 -8.67 4.27 -13.10
CA GLY A 95 -9.46 5.44 -13.49
C GLY A 95 -9.17 6.63 -12.62
N ALA A 96 -9.16 7.79 -13.26
CA ALA A 96 -9.04 9.07 -12.59
C ALA A 96 -9.63 10.15 -13.47
N ASP A 97 -10.13 11.22 -12.85
CA ASP A 97 -10.57 12.42 -13.56
C ASP A 97 -10.46 13.64 -12.66
N PHE A 98 -10.54 14.81 -13.27
CA PHE A 98 -10.46 16.10 -12.61
C PHE A 98 -11.85 16.71 -12.40
N ASN A 99 -12.09 17.28 -11.22
CA ASN A 99 -13.28 18.10 -10.99
C ASN A 99 -13.17 19.47 -11.69
N ALA A 100 -14.20 20.30 -11.57
CA ALA A 100 -14.23 21.63 -12.20
C ALA A 100 -13.13 22.58 -11.66
N TRP A 101 -12.64 22.35 -10.45
CA TRP A 101 -11.57 23.11 -9.81
C TRP A 101 -10.17 22.60 -10.15
N GLY A 102 -10.06 21.49 -10.90
CA GLY A 102 -8.80 20.86 -11.28
C GLY A 102 -8.17 19.97 -10.19
N ASP A 103 -8.96 19.47 -9.25
CA ASP A 103 -8.53 18.42 -8.29
C ASP A 103 -8.66 17.05 -8.91
N LEU A 104 -7.65 16.21 -8.70
CA LEU A 104 -7.57 14.86 -9.26
C LEU A 104 -8.16 13.84 -8.31
N PHE A 105 -9.05 12.99 -8.80
CA PHE A 105 -9.61 11.87 -8.03
C PHE A 105 -9.35 10.58 -8.77
N THR A 106 -9.02 9.52 -8.04
CA THR A 106 -8.80 8.19 -8.62
C THR A 106 -9.61 7.12 -7.92
N VAL A 107 -10.05 6.15 -8.70
CA VAL A 107 -10.66 4.92 -8.20
C VAL A 107 -9.68 3.75 -8.23
N ASN A 108 -9.87 2.81 -7.33
CA ASN A 108 -8.96 1.67 -7.15
C ASN A 108 -9.70 0.40 -6.78
N THR A 109 -9.04 -0.71 -7.09
CA THR A 109 -9.50 -2.06 -6.79
C THR A 109 -8.71 -2.67 -5.63
N VAL A 110 -9.31 -3.67 -4.95
CA VAL A 110 -8.76 -4.46 -3.82
C VAL A 110 -8.85 -3.80 -2.43
N ILE A 111 -8.29 -2.61 -2.27
CA ILE A 111 -8.39 -1.84 -1.00
C ILE A 111 -9.49 -0.78 -1.14
N ALA A 112 -9.51 0.22 -0.26
CA ALA A 112 -10.41 1.36 -0.37
C ALA A 112 -10.47 1.93 -1.80
N HIS A 113 -11.64 2.39 -2.23
CA HIS A 113 -11.87 2.60 -3.65
C HIS A 113 -11.57 4.02 -4.12
N LEU A 114 -11.60 5.06 -3.28
CA LEU A 114 -11.55 6.46 -3.75
C LEU A 114 -10.52 7.32 -3.01
N TRP A 115 -9.69 8.07 -3.75
CA TRP A 115 -8.81 9.11 -3.19
C TRP A 115 -8.89 10.42 -3.96
N HIS A 116 -8.79 11.53 -3.23
CA HIS A 116 -8.32 12.81 -3.77
C HIS A 116 -6.79 12.79 -3.82
N ILE A 117 -6.23 12.86 -5.03
CA ILE A 117 -4.79 12.73 -5.28
C ILE A 117 -4.16 14.11 -5.34
N VAL A 118 -3.19 14.33 -4.46
CA VAL A 118 -2.28 15.48 -4.51
C VAL A 118 -0.85 15.01 -4.76
N PRO A 119 0.04 15.86 -5.30
CA PRO A 119 1.42 15.44 -5.51
C PRO A 119 2.17 15.11 -4.22
N ASN A 120 3.14 14.20 -4.31
CA ASN A 120 3.92 13.66 -3.18
C ASN A 120 3.08 12.87 -2.16
N MET A 121 1.88 12.45 -2.53
CA MET A 121 0.97 11.73 -1.63
C MET A 121 1.37 10.25 -1.49
N VAL A 122 1.39 9.76 -0.25
CA VAL A 122 1.53 8.34 0.08
C VAL A 122 0.17 7.82 0.52
N CYS A 123 -0.47 7.01 -0.30
CA CYS A 123 -1.76 6.37 -0.05
C CYS A 123 -1.60 5.10 0.77
N GLN A 124 -2.67 4.71 1.47
CA GLN A 124 -2.76 3.43 2.17
C GLN A 124 -2.46 2.27 1.20
N ARG A 125 -1.56 1.37 1.62
CA ARG A 125 -1.27 0.09 0.93
C ARG A 125 -2.09 -1.05 1.54
N ARG A 126 -2.04 -2.26 0.96
CA ARG A 126 -2.65 -3.43 1.64
C ARG A 126 -1.94 -3.67 2.96
N GLU A 127 -2.68 -4.26 3.89
CA GLU A 127 -2.13 -4.63 5.19
C GLU A 127 -0.94 -5.58 5.01
N GLY A 128 0.11 -5.38 5.82
CA GLY A 128 1.32 -6.18 5.78
C GLY A 128 2.32 -5.85 4.66
N GLU A 129 1.96 -5.00 3.69
CA GLU A 129 2.89 -4.59 2.64
C GLU A 129 3.87 -3.52 3.13
N ALA A 130 5.13 -3.62 2.66
CA ALA A 130 6.16 -2.63 2.89
C ALA A 130 5.66 -1.21 2.53
N GLN A 131 5.89 -0.26 3.42
CA GLN A 131 5.54 1.16 3.21
C GLN A 131 6.71 1.93 2.59
N ARG A 132 6.44 3.12 2.04
CA ARG A 132 7.50 4.07 1.69
C ARG A 132 8.34 4.35 2.95
N PRO A 133 9.68 4.20 2.90
CA PRO A 133 10.53 4.49 4.04
C PRO A 133 10.23 5.85 4.64
N TYR A 134 10.17 5.89 5.97
CA TYR A 134 9.97 7.11 6.77
C TYR A 134 8.66 7.89 6.53
N ALA A 135 7.75 7.39 5.67
CA ALA A 135 6.42 7.97 5.56
C ALA A 135 5.61 7.79 6.86
N TYR A 136 5.85 6.67 7.56
CA TYR A 136 5.26 6.21 8.83
C TYR A 136 3.75 6.04 8.85
N GLU A 137 3.00 7.02 8.35
CA GLU A 137 1.55 6.96 8.22
C GLU A 137 1.12 7.34 6.81
N PRO A 138 0.45 6.43 6.08
CA PRO A 138 -0.14 6.73 4.78
C PRO A 138 -1.51 7.44 4.92
N ILE A 139 -1.88 8.21 3.89
CA ILE A 139 -3.20 8.83 3.77
C ILE A 139 -4.26 7.79 3.38
N GLN A 140 -5.38 7.84 4.10
CA GLN A 140 -6.53 6.95 3.92
C GLN A 140 -7.43 7.41 2.75
N SER A 141 -8.31 6.52 2.30
CA SER A 141 -9.34 6.86 1.33
C SER A 141 -10.29 7.93 1.85
N ILE A 142 -10.86 8.71 0.92
CA ILE A 142 -11.84 9.74 1.22
C ILE A 142 -13.29 9.23 1.21
N ALA A 143 -13.52 7.95 0.92
CA ALA A 143 -14.86 7.40 0.90
C ALA A 143 -15.43 7.28 2.32
N ASP A 144 -16.68 7.73 2.52
CA ASP A 144 -17.41 7.57 3.78
C ASP A 144 -18.05 6.19 3.96
N HIS A 145 -17.96 5.35 2.92
CA HIS A 145 -18.65 4.08 2.84
C HIS A 145 -17.68 2.97 2.47
N LEU A 146 -18.04 1.77 2.92
CA LEU A 146 -17.40 0.56 2.44
C LEU A 146 -17.92 0.25 1.03
N HIS A 147 -17.02 -0.22 0.19
CA HIS A 147 -17.36 -0.78 -1.11
C HIS A 147 -17.40 -2.33 -1.06
N TRP A 148 -17.23 -2.92 0.13
CA TRP A 148 -17.22 -4.37 0.34
C TRP A 148 -17.73 -4.74 1.73
N GLY A 149 -18.66 -5.70 1.79
CA GLY A 149 -19.31 -6.17 3.01
C GLY A 149 -18.55 -7.23 3.84
N GLY A 150 -17.27 -7.49 3.56
CA GLY A 150 -16.47 -8.52 4.25
C GLY A 150 -16.61 -9.93 3.67
N GLY A 151 -15.73 -10.86 4.05
CA GLY A 151 -15.76 -12.27 3.61
C GLY A 151 -14.68 -12.62 2.60
N ALA A 152 -14.97 -13.52 1.66
CA ALA A 152 -14.07 -13.79 0.53
C ALA A 152 -14.33 -12.75 -0.57
N TRP A 153 -13.32 -12.27 -1.28
CA TRP A 153 -13.54 -11.23 -2.29
C TRP A 153 -14.52 -11.68 -3.39
N GLN A 154 -14.53 -12.96 -3.76
CA GLN A 154 -15.43 -13.53 -4.78
C GLN A 154 -16.90 -13.53 -4.35
N SER A 155 -17.20 -13.47 -3.05
CA SER A 155 -18.61 -13.40 -2.62
C SER A 155 -19.27 -12.07 -2.99
N SER A 156 -18.47 -11.07 -3.38
CA SER A 156 -19.00 -9.81 -3.91
C SER A 156 -19.51 -9.88 -5.34
N ARG A 157 -19.26 -10.97 -6.07
CA ARG A 157 -19.75 -11.17 -7.45
C ARG A 157 -21.29 -11.24 -7.51
N GLY A 158 -21.86 -10.64 -8.55
CA GLY A 158 -23.29 -10.69 -8.87
C GLY A 158 -24.15 -9.63 -8.18
N GLY A 159 -23.55 -8.70 -7.43
CA GLY A 159 -24.25 -7.53 -6.90
C GLY A 159 -25.40 -7.85 -5.92
N GLN A 160 -25.28 -8.91 -5.13
CA GLN A 160 -26.30 -9.33 -4.15
C GLN A 160 -25.85 -9.14 -2.70
N GLY A 161 -26.83 -9.14 -1.78
CA GLY A 161 -26.60 -9.21 -0.33
C GLY A 161 -25.77 -8.07 0.24
N VAL A 162 -24.93 -8.39 1.24
CA VAL A 162 -24.14 -7.41 2.00
C VAL A 162 -23.16 -6.62 1.13
N HIS A 163 -22.65 -7.20 0.04
CA HIS A 163 -21.76 -6.51 -0.89
C HIS A 163 -22.51 -5.49 -1.73
N SER A 164 -23.76 -5.77 -2.10
CA SER A 164 -24.60 -4.84 -2.84
C SER A 164 -24.93 -3.60 -2.03
N VAL A 165 -25.20 -3.79 -0.73
CA VAL A 165 -25.44 -2.70 0.24
C VAL A 165 -24.17 -1.87 0.43
N ALA A 166 -23.01 -2.52 0.47
CA ALA A 166 -21.72 -1.87 0.50
C ALA A 166 -21.24 -1.47 -0.90
N GLY A 167 -22.08 -1.02 -1.84
CA GLY A 167 -21.60 -0.41 -3.09
C GLY A 167 -21.08 -1.33 -4.21
N GLY A 168 -21.10 -2.65 -4.05
CA GLY A 168 -20.96 -3.61 -5.17
C GLY A 168 -19.71 -4.50 -5.18
N GLY A 169 -18.75 -4.33 -4.27
CA GLY A 169 -17.56 -5.18 -4.20
C GLY A 169 -16.26 -4.49 -4.61
N HIS A 170 -15.16 -5.24 -4.61
CA HIS A 170 -13.79 -4.72 -4.65
C HIS A 170 -13.26 -4.22 -6.00
N ALA A 171 -13.98 -4.44 -7.10
CA ALA A 171 -13.43 -4.24 -8.45
C ALA A 171 -14.09 -3.05 -9.15
N HIS A 172 -13.40 -1.90 -9.11
CA HIS A 172 -13.81 -0.65 -9.74
C HIS A 172 -12.96 -0.37 -10.98
N CYS A 173 -13.57 0.14 -12.05
CA CYS A 173 -12.85 0.54 -13.25
C CYS A 173 -13.56 1.67 -14.00
N GLY A 174 -12.76 2.51 -14.62
CA GLY A 174 -13.20 3.77 -15.19
C GLY A 174 -13.56 4.75 -14.08
N ALA A 175 -13.13 5.99 -14.21
CA ALA A 175 -13.64 7.08 -13.41
C ALA A 175 -13.90 8.28 -14.31
N THR A 176 -14.99 8.99 -14.08
CA THR A 176 -15.26 10.28 -14.70
C THR A 176 -16.05 11.13 -13.74
N ILE A 177 -15.66 12.39 -13.61
CA ILE A 177 -16.45 13.38 -12.91
C ILE A 177 -17.37 14.02 -13.93
N TYR A 178 -18.68 13.87 -13.76
CA TYR A 178 -19.63 14.30 -14.78
C TYR A 178 -19.72 15.83 -14.84
N LEU A 179 -19.21 16.42 -15.93
CA LEU A 179 -19.23 17.86 -16.16
C LEU A 179 -19.90 18.22 -17.50
N GLY A 180 -20.77 17.34 -17.99
CA GLY A 180 -21.65 17.59 -19.14
C GLY A 180 -22.84 18.47 -18.78
N ASP A 181 -23.68 18.75 -19.77
CA ASP A 181 -24.86 19.62 -19.67
C ASP A 181 -26.17 18.95 -20.11
N ASN A 182 -26.16 17.64 -20.37
CA ASN A 182 -27.37 16.89 -20.73
C ASN A 182 -28.11 16.31 -19.52
N TRP A 183 -27.40 15.69 -18.57
CA TRP A 183 -28.04 15.11 -17.40
C TRP A 183 -28.44 16.19 -16.38
N PRO A 184 -29.39 15.90 -15.48
CA PRO A 184 -29.78 16.81 -14.41
C PRO A 184 -28.58 17.30 -13.58
N ASP A 185 -28.65 18.55 -13.12
CA ASP A 185 -27.55 19.19 -12.38
C ASP A 185 -27.17 18.47 -11.07
N GLU A 186 -28.04 17.61 -10.53
CA GLU A 186 -27.72 16.79 -9.33
C GLU A 186 -26.60 15.77 -9.54
N TYR A 187 -26.37 15.32 -10.78
CA TYR A 187 -25.25 14.44 -11.15
C TYR A 187 -24.00 15.23 -11.53
N ARG A 188 -24.13 16.55 -11.74
CA ARG A 188 -23.02 17.37 -12.19
C ARG A 188 -22.02 17.56 -11.05
N GLY A 189 -20.77 17.15 -11.29
CA GLY A 189 -19.68 17.18 -10.33
C GLY A 189 -19.55 15.91 -9.48
N THR A 190 -20.42 14.90 -9.67
CA THR A 190 -20.24 13.60 -9.02
C THR A 190 -19.27 12.72 -9.80
N LEU A 191 -18.61 11.80 -9.11
CA LEU A 191 -17.74 10.79 -9.67
C LEU A 191 -18.56 9.55 -10.04
N LEU A 192 -18.44 9.12 -11.29
CA LEU A 192 -19.05 7.90 -11.82
C LEU A 192 -17.96 6.86 -12.06
N THR A 193 -18.18 5.63 -11.58
CA THR A 193 -17.25 4.51 -11.76
C THR A 193 -17.99 3.20 -11.95
N CYS A 194 -17.50 2.33 -12.83
CA CYS A 194 -18.08 1.01 -13.00
C CYS A 194 -17.62 0.08 -11.87
N ASN A 195 -18.52 -0.74 -11.36
CA ASN A 195 -18.19 -1.83 -10.45
C ASN A 195 -18.59 -3.16 -11.07
N PHE A 196 -17.59 -3.98 -11.39
CA PHE A 196 -17.77 -5.23 -12.11
C PHE A 196 -18.47 -6.27 -11.26
N HIS A 197 -18.04 -6.43 -10.01
CA HIS A 197 -18.61 -7.40 -9.08
C HIS A 197 -20.08 -7.06 -8.79
N GLY A 198 -20.36 -5.76 -8.70
CA GLY A 198 -21.69 -5.23 -8.41
C GLY A 198 -22.58 -5.08 -9.63
N THR A 199 -22.06 -5.36 -10.84
CA THR A 199 -22.71 -5.18 -12.14
C THR A 199 -23.47 -3.86 -12.23
N ARG A 200 -22.79 -2.74 -11.98
CA ARG A 200 -23.43 -1.42 -11.80
C ARG A 200 -22.53 -0.27 -12.21
N LEU A 201 -23.12 0.92 -12.26
CA LEU A 201 -22.41 2.19 -12.32
C LEU A 201 -22.64 2.95 -11.00
N ASN A 202 -21.60 3.03 -10.17
CA ASN A 202 -21.62 3.78 -8.93
C ASN A 202 -21.59 5.29 -9.17
N ASN A 203 -22.04 6.03 -8.16
CA ASN A 203 -22.14 7.47 -8.15
C ASN A 203 -21.74 8.03 -6.78
N ASP A 204 -20.66 8.79 -6.73
CA ASP A 204 -20.14 9.39 -5.50
C ASP A 204 -20.13 10.91 -5.60
N ARG A 205 -20.81 11.58 -4.66
CA ARG A 205 -20.73 13.03 -4.54
C ARG A 205 -19.46 13.40 -3.77
N LEU A 206 -18.73 14.39 -4.26
CA LEU A 206 -17.48 14.86 -3.66
C LEU A 206 -17.75 16.11 -2.82
N ASP A 207 -17.81 15.94 -1.49
CA ASP A 207 -18.07 17.04 -0.55
C ASP A 207 -16.77 17.60 0.00
N PRO A 208 -16.52 18.93 -0.07
CA PRO A 208 -15.36 19.54 0.57
C PRO A 208 -15.33 19.26 2.08
N HIS A 209 -14.15 18.87 2.60
CA HIS A 209 -13.93 18.60 4.01
C HIS A 209 -12.48 18.90 4.40
N GLY A 210 -12.29 19.94 5.21
CA GLY A 210 -10.96 20.44 5.55
C GLY A 210 -10.22 20.89 4.29
N SER A 211 -9.01 20.36 4.09
CA SER A 211 -8.20 20.60 2.90
C SER A 211 -8.53 19.70 1.71
N THR A 212 -9.39 18.69 1.90
CA THR A 212 -9.68 17.62 0.95
C THR A 212 -11.20 17.45 0.77
N TYR A 213 -11.64 16.24 0.43
CA TYR A 213 -13.03 15.88 0.19
C TYR A 213 -13.45 14.64 0.99
N VAL A 214 -14.76 14.42 1.09
CA VAL A 214 -15.39 13.14 1.44
C VAL A 214 -16.21 12.69 0.23
N GLY A 215 -15.98 11.45 -0.22
CA GLY A 215 -16.81 10.80 -1.23
C GLY A 215 -18.03 10.18 -0.58
N VAL A 216 -19.19 10.80 -0.78
CA VAL A 216 -20.48 10.39 -0.23
C VAL A 216 -21.23 9.56 -1.26
N HIS A 217 -21.54 8.31 -0.92
CA HIS A 217 -22.30 7.43 -1.80
C HIS A 217 -23.67 8.03 -2.13
N ARG A 218 -23.99 8.09 -3.43
CA ARG A 218 -25.31 8.45 -3.96
C ARG A 218 -25.98 7.22 -4.58
N PRO A 219 -27.29 7.27 -4.86
CA PRO A 219 -27.92 6.19 -5.60
C PRO A 219 -27.13 5.88 -6.89
N ASP A 220 -26.81 4.60 -7.05
CA ASP A 220 -26.17 4.06 -8.25
C ASP A 220 -27.00 4.42 -9.49
N ILE A 221 -26.33 4.76 -10.60
CA ILE A 221 -27.02 5.22 -11.82
C ILE A 221 -27.86 4.10 -12.43
N PHE A 222 -27.31 2.88 -12.45
CA PHE A 222 -28.03 1.69 -12.88
C PHE A 222 -27.42 0.42 -12.29
N PHE A 223 -28.25 -0.63 -12.27
CA PHE A 223 -27.83 -2.01 -12.15
C PHE A 223 -27.98 -2.66 -13.52
N ALA A 224 -26.93 -3.32 -14.01
CA ALA A 224 -27.02 -4.05 -15.25
C ALA A 224 -27.95 -5.24 -15.06
N ASN A 225 -28.89 -5.41 -16.00
CA ASN A 225 -29.79 -6.56 -16.05
C ASN A 225 -29.17 -7.77 -16.78
N ASP A 226 -27.88 -7.69 -17.07
CA ASP A 226 -27.11 -8.69 -17.79
C ASP A 226 -25.90 -9.12 -16.93
N PRO A 227 -25.83 -10.38 -16.49
CA PRO A 227 -24.73 -10.87 -15.65
C PRO A 227 -23.36 -10.86 -16.35
N TRP A 228 -23.33 -10.70 -17.68
CA TRP A 228 -22.10 -10.58 -18.49
C TRP A 228 -21.58 -9.15 -18.59
N PHE A 229 -22.26 -8.17 -17.96
CA PHE A 229 -21.78 -6.80 -17.94
C PHE A 229 -20.46 -6.70 -17.16
N ARG A 230 -19.42 -6.14 -17.80
CA ARG A 230 -18.16 -5.76 -17.17
C ARG A 230 -17.77 -4.35 -17.59
N GLY A 231 -18.33 -3.34 -16.91
CA GLY A 231 -18.11 -1.94 -17.25
C GLY A 231 -16.66 -1.48 -17.07
N LEU A 232 -16.04 -0.91 -18.12
CA LEU A 232 -14.61 -0.58 -18.14
C LEU A 232 -14.32 0.93 -18.14
N SER A 233 -15.09 1.70 -18.91
CA SER A 233 -14.84 3.13 -19.07
C SER A 233 -16.13 3.90 -19.04
N VAL A 234 -16.05 5.08 -18.46
CA VAL A 234 -17.13 6.08 -18.43
C VAL A 234 -16.54 7.34 -19.03
N LYS A 235 -17.26 8.01 -19.94
CA LYS A 235 -16.91 9.32 -20.53
C LYS A 235 -18.18 10.10 -20.85
N TYR A 236 -18.12 11.41 -21.02
CA TYR A 236 -19.22 12.19 -21.61
C TYR A 236 -18.80 12.85 -22.92
N GLY A 237 -19.75 13.08 -23.82
CA GLY A 237 -19.54 13.58 -25.18
C GLY A 237 -19.87 15.07 -25.37
N PRO A 238 -19.78 15.56 -26.63
CA PRO A 238 -20.08 16.95 -27.00
C PRO A 238 -21.54 17.36 -26.72
N ASP A 239 -22.46 16.40 -26.75
CA ASP A 239 -23.88 16.58 -26.45
C ASP A 239 -24.23 16.35 -24.97
N GLY A 240 -23.21 16.20 -24.11
CA GLY A 240 -23.36 15.99 -22.67
C GLY A 240 -23.81 14.58 -22.27
N GLY A 241 -24.12 13.69 -23.23
CA GLY A 241 -24.48 12.30 -22.95
C GLY A 241 -23.30 11.48 -22.42
N VAL A 242 -23.57 10.51 -21.56
CA VAL A 242 -22.54 9.64 -20.95
C VAL A 242 -22.42 8.34 -21.74
N TYR A 243 -21.19 7.97 -22.07
CA TYR A 243 -20.83 6.72 -22.71
C TYR A 243 -20.24 5.77 -21.67
N VAL A 244 -20.72 4.54 -21.64
CA VAL A 244 -20.18 3.45 -20.82
C VAL A 244 -19.77 2.32 -21.74
N SER A 245 -18.51 1.89 -21.66
CA SER A 245 -18.07 0.68 -22.36
C SER A 245 -18.10 -0.52 -21.42
N ASP A 246 -18.37 -1.69 -21.97
CA ASP A 246 -18.17 -2.95 -21.28
C ASP A 246 -17.42 -3.97 -22.13
N TRP A 247 -16.77 -4.90 -21.46
CA TRP A 247 -16.30 -6.14 -22.07
C TRP A 247 -17.30 -7.23 -21.69
N HIS A 248 -18.25 -7.50 -22.59
CA HIS A 248 -19.31 -8.48 -22.39
C HIS A 248 -18.74 -9.90 -22.25
N ASP A 249 -18.60 -10.38 -21.02
CA ASP A 249 -17.89 -11.60 -20.68
C ASP A 249 -18.37 -12.19 -19.34
N PHE A 250 -18.19 -13.50 -19.17
CA PHE A 250 -18.31 -14.15 -17.87
C PHE A 250 -17.03 -14.04 -17.05
N GLY A 251 -15.87 -14.05 -17.70
CA GLY A 251 -14.57 -13.96 -17.05
C GLY A 251 -14.37 -12.61 -16.36
N GLU A 252 -13.73 -12.64 -15.19
CA GLU A 252 -13.31 -11.45 -14.45
C GLU A 252 -11.82 -11.53 -14.08
N CYS A 253 -11.37 -10.71 -13.13
CA CYS A 253 -10.01 -10.77 -12.62
C CYS A 253 -9.66 -12.24 -12.26
N HIS A 254 -8.69 -12.80 -12.98
CA HIS A 254 -8.12 -14.14 -12.80
C HIS A 254 -8.84 -15.35 -13.44
N ASP A 255 -9.93 -15.15 -14.20
CA ASP A 255 -10.54 -16.26 -14.96
C ASP A 255 -9.78 -16.52 -16.28
N THR A 256 -9.50 -17.79 -16.57
CA THR A 256 -8.59 -18.23 -17.67
C THR A 256 -9.30 -19.01 -18.78
N ASP A 257 -10.63 -19.13 -18.74
CA ASP A 257 -11.43 -19.94 -19.67
C ASP A 257 -11.67 -19.30 -21.05
N GLY A 258 -11.07 -18.13 -21.31
CA GLY A 258 -10.97 -17.54 -22.63
C GLY A 258 -11.84 -16.31 -22.79
N SER A 259 -11.27 -15.16 -22.42
CA SER A 259 -11.75 -13.82 -22.73
C SER A 259 -12.41 -13.68 -24.11
N HIS A 260 -13.69 -13.32 -24.18
CA HIS A 260 -14.42 -13.02 -25.41
C HIS A 260 -14.01 -11.66 -25.99
N ARG A 261 -12.86 -11.61 -26.67
CA ARG A 261 -12.25 -10.36 -27.16
C ARG A 261 -13.03 -9.61 -28.26
N SER A 262 -14.12 -10.17 -28.79
CA SER A 262 -14.91 -9.61 -29.89
C SER A 262 -16.30 -9.13 -29.48
N THR A 263 -16.66 -9.19 -28.20
CA THR A 263 -18.05 -8.97 -27.73
C THR A 263 -18.27 -7.63 -27.02
N GLY A 264 -17.24 -6.77 -26.92
CA GLY A 264 -17.35 -5.49 -26.21
C GLY A 264 -18.48 -4.59 -26.73
N ARG A 265 -19.13 -3.86 -25.82
CA ARG A 265 -20.27 -2.97 -26.14
C ARG A 265 -19.98 -1.55 -25.67
N ILE A 266 -20.62 -0.58 -26.33
CA ILE A 266 -20.62 0.82 -25.93
C ILE A 266 -22.07 1.27 -25.82
N TYR A 267 -22.45 1.71 -24.63
CA TYR A 267 -23.75 2.29 -24.33
C TYR A 267 -23.63 3.81 -24.31
N LYS A 268 -24.65 4.49 -24.85
CA LYS A 268 -24.82 5.94 -24.65
C LYS A 268 -26.08 6.17 -23.83
N ILE A 269 -25.90 6.80 -22.68
CA ILE A 269 -26.94 7.09 -21.70
C ILE A 269 -27.18 8.59 -21.72
N VAL A 270 -28.42 8.97 -22.04
CA VAL A 270 -28.84 10.37 -22.22
C VAL A 270 -30.09 10.67 -21.41
N TRP A 271 -30.24 11.93 -21.02
CA TRP A 271 -31.48 12.43 -20.47
C TRP A 271 -32.33 13.05 -21.58
N GLY A 272 -33.53 12.49 -21.80
CA GLY A 272 -34.39 12.88 -22.92
C GLY A 272 -33.79 12.52 -24.28
N GLN A 273 -33.88 13.45 -25.25
CA GLN A 273 -33.31 13.31 -26.59
C GLN A 273 -32.40 14.51 -26.87
N PRO A 274 -31.11 14.47 -26.49
CA PRO A 274 -30.19 15.56 -26.79
C PRO A 274 -30.01 15.71 -28.31
N ALA A 275 -29.77 16.94 -28.75
CA ALA A 275 -29.40 17.21 -30.13
C ALA A 275 -28.07 16.51 -30.45
N THR A 276 -28.06 15.69 -31.50
CA THR A 276 -26.83 15.13 -32.03
C THR A 276 -26.09 16.17 -32.84
N GLU A 277 -24.88 16.54 -32.41
CA GLU A 277 -24.00 17.44 -33.14
C GLU A 277 -22.75 16.70 -33.60
N SER A 278 -22.48 16.75 -34.91
CA SER A 278 -21.16 16.41 -35.44
C SER A 278 -20.28 17.65 -35.30
N VAL A 279 -19.25 17.57 -34.46
CA VAL A 279 -18.39 18.71 -34.14
C VAL A 279 -16.94 18.38 -34.48
N ASP A 280 -16.33 19.18 -35.35
CA ASP A 280 -14.89 19.17 -35.58
C ASP A 280 -14.27 20.48 -35.09
N LEU A 281 -13.74 20.45 -33.87
CA LEU A 281 -13.11 21.62 -33.25
C LEU A 281 -11.73 21.95 -33.85
N GLN A 282 -11.12 21.08 -34.64
CA GLN A 282 -9.83 21.38 -35.28
C GLN A 282 -9.95 22.48 -36.33
N GLN A 283 -11.16 22.66 -36.90
CA GLN A 283 -11.45 23.69 -37.89
C GLN A 283 -11.79 25.05 -37.28
N ALA A 284 -12.10 25.11 -35.98
CA ALA A 284 -12.43 26.37 -35.30
C ALA A 284 -11.22 27.31 -35.24
N SER A 285 -11.45 28.62 -35.36
CA SER A 285 -10.43 29.66 -35.17
C SER A 285 -9.93 29.72 -33.71
N ASP A 286 -8.80 30.36 -33.46
CA ASP A 286 -8.30 30.49 -32.08
C ASP A 286 -9.29 31.26 -31.20
N VAL A 287 -10.00 32.25 -31.78
CA VAL A 287 -11.00 33.06 -31.10
C VAL A 287 -12.23 32.23 -30.71
N GLU A 288 -12.76 31.42 -31.61
CA GLU A 288 -13.90 30.52 -31.31
C GLU A 288 -13.54 29.53 -30.21
N LEU A 289 -12.33 28.96 -30.25
CA LEU A 289 -11.84 28.06 -29.19
C LEU A 289 -11.67 28.79 -27.84
N ALA A 290 -11.21 30.04 -27.85
CA ALA A 290 -11.15 30.86 -26.63
C ALA A 290 -12.56 31.14 -26.07
N GLU A 291 -13.56 31.38 -26.92
CA GLU A 291 -14.95 31.59 -26.50
C GLU A 291 -15.58 30.33 -25.90
N MET A 292 -15.22 29.13 -26.37
CA MET A 292 -15.69 27.85 -25.83
C MET A 292 -15.32 27.63 -24.35
N HIS A 293 -14.39 28.39 -23.78
CA HIS A 293 -14.06 28.30 -22.34
C HIS A 293 -15.24 28.70 -21.44
N ALA A 294 -16.23 29.43 -21.98
CA ALA A 294 -17.48 29.76 -21.31
C ALA A 294 -18.56 28.66 -21.41
N ALA A 295 -18.32 27.56 -22.15
CA ALA A 295 -19.31 26.50 -22.32
C ALA A 295 -19.66 25.80 -20.99
N LYS A 296 -20.93 25.38 -20.84
CA LYS A 296 -21.37 24.58 -19.69
C LYS A 296 -20.79 23.17 -19.74
N ASN A 297 -20.77 22.53 -20.92
CA ASN A 297 -20.16 21.21 -21.12
C ASN A 297 -18.63 21.31 -21.14
N GLU A 298 -17.97 20.67 -20.18
CA GLU A 298 -16.52 20.66 -20.06
C GLU A 298 -15.82 19.92 -21.22
N TRP A 299 -16.54 19.11 -22.00
CA TRP A 299 -15.99 18.45 -23.18
C TRP A 299 -15.45 19.48 -24.18
N HIS A 300 -16.24 20.52 -24.49
CA HIS A 300 -15.83 21.60 -25.41
C HIS A 300 -14.62 22.35 -24.87
N VAL A 301 -14.62 22.67 -23.57
CA VAL A 301 -13.54 23.38 -22.89
C VAL A 301 -12.23 22.58 -22.94
N ARG A 302 -12.26 21.30 -22.56
CA ARG A 302 -11.06 20.42 -22.55
C ARG A 302 -10.48 20.26 -23.95
N ARG A 303 -11.33 20.13 -24.98
CA ARG A 303 -10.88 20.03 -26.37
C ARG A 303 -10.31 21.35 -26.88
N ALA A 304 -10.99 22.46 -26.64
CA ALA A 304 -10.51 23.78 -27.04
C ALA A 304 -9.15 24.11 -26.42
N ARG A 305 -8.96 23.86 -25.13
CA ARG A 305 -7.67 24.04 -24.45
C ARG A 305 -6.56 23.19 -25.09
N ARG A 306 -6.83 21.91 -25.36
CA ARG A 306 -5.84 21.01 -25.99
C ARG A 306 -5.42 21.50 -27.38
N ILE A 307 -6.39 21.92 -28.19
CA ILE A 307 -6.15 22.41 -29.55
C ILE A 307 -5.35 23.71 -29.50
N LEU A 308 -5.74 24.67 -28.66
CA LEU A 308 -5.00 25.93 -28.48
C LEU A 308 -3.56 25.69 -28.00
N ALA A 309 -3.35 24.81 -27.02
CA ALA A 309 -2.01 24.45 -26.56
C ALA A 309 -1.16 23.82 -27.68
N GLY A 310 -1.74 22.92 -28.48
CA GLY A 310 -1.08 22.31 -29.63
C GLY A 310 -0.72 23.32 -30.73
N ARG A 311 -1.59 24.32 -30.98
CA ARG A 311 -1.33 25.42 -31.92
C ARG A 311 -0.22 26.34 -31.40
N ALA A 312 -0.29 26.74 -30.13
CA ALA A 312 0.69 27.60 -29.47
C ALA A 312 2.12 27.03 -29.51
N ALA A 313 2.25 25.69 -29.46
CA ALA A 313 3.54 25.02 -29.59
C ALA A 313 4.19 25.19 -30.98
N ASN A 314 3.42 25.52 -32.02
CA ASN A 314 3.89 25.62 -33.41
C ASN A 314 3.83 27.05 -33.96
N ARG A 315 2.91 27.88 -33.46
CA ARG A 315 2.75 29.29 -33.86
C ARG A 315 2.15 30.12 -32.72
N PRO A 316 2.39 31.44 -32.67
CA PRO A 316 1.62 32.33 -31.80
C PRO A 316 0.12 32.22 -32.07
N LEU A 317 -0.69 32.34 -31.02
CA LEU A 317 -2.14 32.42 -31.14
C LEU A 317 -2.59 33.79 -31.66
N GLU A 318 -3.80 33.85 -32.20
CA GLU A 318 -4.41 35.12 -32.60
C GLU A 318 -4.50 36.09 -31.41
N PRO A 319 -4.09 37.37 -31.54
CA PRO A 319 -4.11 38.33 -30.43
C PRO A 319 -5.49 38.50 -29.78
N HIS A 320 -6.56 38.44 -30.57
CA HIS A 320 -7.94 38.54 -30.07
C HIS A 320 -8.34 37.32 -29.22
N ALA A 321 -7.78 36.13 -29.48
CA ALA A 321 -8.00 34.95 -28.67
C ALA A 321 -7.32 35.08 -27.30
N VAL A 322 -6.07 35.57 -27.29
CA VAL A 322 -5.32 35.86 -26.06
C VAL A 322 -6.02 36.95 -25.24
N GLU A 323 -6.51 38.01 -25.90
CA GLU A 323 -7.30 39.06 -25.26
C GLU A 323 -8.60 38.52 -24.66
N ARG A 324 -9.30 37.64 -25.39
CA ARG A 324 -10.52 36.98 -24.92
C ARG A 324 -10.26 36.17 -23.65
N LEU A 325 -9.25 35.31 -23.65
CA LEU A 325 -8.85 34.52 -22.47
C LEU A 325 -8.43 35.42 -21.31
N SER A 326 -7.67 36.48 -21.58
CA SER A 326 -7.25 37.45 -20.56
C SER A 326 -8.46 38.14 -19.92
N ARG A 327 -9.48 38.53 -20.70
CA ARG A 327 -10.74 39.08 -20.14
C ARG A 327 -11.51 38.05 -19.32
N GLN A 328 -11.51 36.77 -19.73
CA GLN A 328 -12.16 35.69 -18.98
C GLN A 328 -11.47 35.43 -17.63
N LEU A 329 -10.15 35.63 -17.53
CA LEU A 329 -9.39 35.54 -16.26
C LEU A 329 -9.83 36.59 -15.23
N GLU A 330 -10.38 37.72 -15.69
CA GLU A 330 -10.97 38.78 -14.85
C GLU A 330 -12.47 38.60 -14.56
N SER A 331 -13.06 37.46 -14.98
CA SER A 331 -14.48 37.17 -14.73
C SER A 331 -14.81 37.08 -13.24
N LYS A 332 -16.09 37.20 -12.89
CA LYS A 332 -16.59 36.87 -11.54
C LYS A 332 -16.79 35.36 -11.32
N ASP A 333 -16.89 34.59 -12.40
CA ASP A 333 -17.04 33.14 -12.36
C ASP A 333 -15.67 32.47 -12.22
N CYS A 334 -15.37 31.92 -11.04
CA CYS A 334 -14.09 31.28 -10.77
C CYS A 334 -13.76 30.13 -11.74
N ILE A 335 -14.74 29.33 -12.16
CA ILE A 335 -14.48 28.23 -13.10
C ILE A 335 -14.00 28.77 -14.45
N LEU A 336 -14.64 29.83 -14.95
CA LEU A 336 -14.20 30.49 -16.18
C LEU A 336 -12.77 31.07 -16.02
N ARG A 337 -12.46 31.66 -14.87
CA ARG A 337 -11.12 32.18 -14.57
C ARG A 337 -10.07 31.08 -14.57
N LEU A 338 -10.35 29.94 -13.94
CA LEU A 338 -9.45 28.79 -13.91
C LEU A 338 -9.21 28.21 -15.31
N ARG A 339 -10.29 28.06 -16.09
CA ARG A 339 -10.19 27.61 -17.48
C ARG A 339 -9.29 28.54 -18.30
N ALA A 340 -9.43 29.85 -18.16
CA ALA A 340 -8.57 30.84 -18.82
C ALA A 340 -7.13 30.81 -18.29
N LEU A 341 -6.93 30.72 -16.97
CA LEU A 341 -5.61 30.64 -16.32
C LEU A 341 -4.80 29.45 -16.86
N TRP A 342 -5.41 28.27 -16.88
CA TRP A 342 -4.76 27.06 -17.39
C TRP A 342 -4.38 27.20 -18.85
N THR A 343 -5.28 27.71 -19.69
CA THR A 343 -5.02 27.87 -21.13
C THR A 343 -3.93 28.89 -21.40
N LEU A 344 -3.99 30.08 -20.77
CA LEU A 344 -2.93 31.09 -20.89
C LEU A 344 -1.57 30.58 -20.41
N ASN A 345 -1.55 29.78 -19.34
CA ASN A 345 -0.31 29.17 -18.88
C ASN A 345 0.24 28.17 -19.92
N LEU A 346 -0.63 27.33 -20.48
CA LEU A 346 -0.26 26.31 -21.45
C LEU A 346 0.21 26.87 -22.80
N THR A 347 -0.35 27.99 -23.23
CA THR A 347 -0.02 28.61 -24.51
C THR A 347 1.19 29.55 -24.38
N GLY A 348 1.71 29.76 -23.16
CA GLY A 348 2.82 30.68 -22.90
C GLY A 348 2.41 32.15 -22.83
N ASP A 349 1.11 32.45 -22.91
CA ASP A 349 0.57 33.82 -22.95
C ASP A 349 0.31 34.39 -21.54
N LEU A 350 0.45 33.60 -20.48
CA LEU A 350 0.36 34.10 -19.10
C LEU A 350 1.64 34.83 -18.67
N ALA A 351 1.56 36.17 -18.68
CA ALA A 351 2.64 37.02 -18.25
C ALA A 351 3.05 36.76 -16.78
N PRO A 352 4.36 36.66 -16.46
CA PRO A 352 4.81 36.34 -15.11
C PRO A 352 4.29 37.29 -14.02
N HIS A 353 4.19 38.60 -14.27
CA HIS A 353 3.68 39.53 -13.27
C HIS A 353 2.21 39.28 -12.91
N ARG A 354 1.36 38.94 -13.91
CA ARG A 354 -0.04 38.58 -13.68
C ARG A 354 -0.17 37.33 -12.84
N LEU A 355 0.67 36.32 -13.09
CA LEU A 355 0.68 35.10 -12.27
C LEU A 355 0.94 35.41 -10.78
N PHE A 356 1.83 36.36 -10.48
CA PHE A 356 2.10 36.77 -9.09
C PHE A 356 0.98 37.63 -8.48
N ASP A 357 0.22 38.39 -9.27
CA ASP A 357 -0.97 39.07 -8.77
C ASP A 357 -2.03 38.06 -8.31
N LEU A 358 -2.17 36.93 -9.04
CA LEU A 358 -3.11 35.86 -8.71
C LEU A 358 -2.74 35.08 -7.43
N LEU A 359 -1.50 35.18 -6.93
CA LEU A 359 -1.16 34.62 -5.61
C LEU A 359 -1.97 35.31 -4.50
N GLY A 360 -2.31 36.59 -4.67
CA GLY A 360 -3.12 37.36 -3.72
C GLY A 360 -4.62 37.38 -4.04
N ASP A 361 -5.11 36.50 -4.92
CA ASP A 361 -6.51 36.51 -5.35
C ASP A 361 -7.49 36.26 -4.18
N ALA A 362 -8.71 36.79 -4.26
CA ALA A 362 -9.74 36.53 -3.24
C ALA A 362 -10.21 35.06 -3.27
N ASP A 363 -10.24 34.44 -4.44
CA ASP A 363 -10.67 33.05 -4.62
C ASP A 363 -9.53 32.07 -4.35
N GLU A 364 -9.77 31.12 -3.44
CA GLU A 364 -8.77 30.15 -3.02
C GLU A 364 -8.32 29.22 -4.15
N HIS A 365 -9.20 28.86 -5.09
CA HIS A 365 -8.86 27.95 -6.18
C HIS A 365 -7.93 28.64 -7.19
N VAL A 366 -8.12 29.94 -7.42
CA VAL A 366 -7.23 30.76 -8.25
C VAL A 366 -5.85 30.89 -7.59
N ARG A 367 -5.80 31.25 -6.29
CA ARG A 367 -4.53 31.30 -5.53
C ARG A 367 -3.79 29.96 -5.60
N ARG A 368 -4.50 28.86 -5.40
CA ARG A 368 -3.97 27.51 -5.42
C ARG A 368 -3.32 27.15 -6.75
N TRP A 369 -3.99 27.42 -7.86
CA TRP A 369 -3.44 27.17 -9.18
C TRP A 369 -2.29 28.10 -9.54
N ALA A 370 -2.36 29.38 -9.14
CA ALA A 370 -1.25 30.30 -9.29
C ALA A 370 0.01 29.77 -8.56
N MET A 371 -0.12 29.29 -7.31
CA MET A 371 0.98 28.68 -6.58
C MET A 371 1.56 27.46 -7.29
N ARG A 372 0.71 26.55 -7.77
CA ARG A 372 1.15 25.35 -8.49
C ARG A 372 1.96 25.71 -9.75
N ILE A 373 1.51 26.72 -10.50
CA ILE A 373 2.21 27.22 -11.69
C ILE A 373 3.53 27.89 -11.31
N VAL A 374 3.56 28.72 -10.25
CA VAL A 374 4.80 29.38 -9.79
C VAL A 374 5.83 28.35 -9.36
N VAL A 375 5.43 27.31 -8.60
CA VAL A 375 6.32 26.20 -8.23
C VAL A 375 6.89 25.53 -9.47
N GLU A 376 6.04 25.17 -10.44
CA GLU A 376 6.48 24.51 -11.66
C GLU A 376 7.49 25.37 -12.46
N ARG A 377 7.19 26.66 -12.67
CA ARG A 377 8.09 27.60 -13.36
C ARG A 377 9.38 27.88 -12.58
N SER A 378 9.34 27.80 -11.25
CA SER A 378 10.53 27.93 -10.40
C SER A 378 11.47 26.75 -10.62
N ARG A 379 10.94 25.52 -10.67
CA ARG A 379 11.71 24.29 -10.89
C ARG A 379 12.40 24.26 -12.25
N THR A 380 11.74 24.80 -13.28
CA THR A 380 12.28 24.83 -14.65
C THR A 380 13.11 26.08 -14.95
N ARG A 381 13.34 26.95 -13.95
CA ARG A 381 14.06 28.24 -14.09
C ARG A 381 13.46 29.17 -15.15
N GLU A 382 12.15 29.10 -15.31
CA GLU A 382 11.38 29.99 -16.20
C GLU A 382 10.96 31.29 -15.53
N LEU A 383 11.18 31.42 -14.21
CA LEU A 383 10.94 32.67 -13.49
C LEU A 383 12.16 33.60 -13.56
N PRO A 384 11.96 34.90 -13.89
CA PRO A 384 12.98 35.93 -13.70
C PRO A 384 13.42 36.06 -12.24
N ASP A 385 14.70 36.37 -12.00
CA ASP A 385 15.30 36.44 -10.65
C ASP A 385 14.51 37.30 -9.65
N GLY A 386 14.03 38.48 -10.08
CA GLY A 386 13.23 39.36 -9.23
C GLY A 386 11.90 38.75 -8.76
N LEU A 387 11.34 37.83 -9.55
CA LEU A 387 10.12 37.10 -9.19
C LEU A 387 10.40 35.87 -8.33
N ALA A 388 11.58 35.25 -8.45
CA ALA A 388 11.98 34.16 -7.56
C ALA A 388 12.04 34.60 -6.09
N GLN A 389 12.58 35.80 -5.81
CA GLN A 389 12.57 36.37 -4.46
C GLN A 389 11.16 36.66 -3.97
N ARG A 390 10.30 37.19 -4.84
CA ARG A 390 8.89 37.46 -4.54
C ARG A 390 8.13 36.17 -4.22
N TRP A 391 8.49 35.05 -4.87
CA TRP A 391 7.91 33.74 -4.59
C TRP A 391 8.30 33.22 -3.20
N THR A 392 9.58 33.29 -2.83
CA THR A 392 10.05 32.94 -1.48
C THR A 392 9.22 33.65 -0.41
N GLN A 393 9.02 34.96 -0.56
CA GLN A 393 8.24 35.74 0.39
C GLN A 393 6.76 35.31 0.41
N ALA A 394 6.13 35.18 -0.76
CA ALA A 394 4.73 34.78 -0.87
C ALA A 394 4.48 33.38 -0.26
N ALA A 395 5.33 32.40 -0.57
CA ALA A 395 5.21 31.05 -0.03
C ALA A 395 5.25 31.04 1.51
N ILE A 396 6.13 31.83 2.11
CA ILE A 396 6.22 31.99 3.57
C ILE A 396 4.98 32.68 4.15
N GLU A 397 4.49 33.73 3.51
CA GLU A 397 3.28 34.46 3.93
C GLU A 397 2.05 33.56 3.91
N HIS A 398 1.82 32.85 2.81
CA HIS A 398 0.68 31.94 2.68
C HIS A 398 0.78 30.73 3.61
N ALA A 399 1.98 30.17 3.82
CA ALA A 399 2.19 29.11 4.80
C ALA A 399 1.84 29.55 6.23
N SER A 400 2.04 30.83 6.53
CA SER A 400 1.82 31.39 7.86
C SER A 400 0.39 31.88 8.09
N GLY A 401 -0.29 32.37 7.04
CA GLY A 401 -1.51 33.15 7.20
C GLY A 401 -2.61 32.94 6.16
N ASP A 402 -2.46 32.08 5.15
CA ASP A 402 -3.58 31.84 4.22
C ASP A 402 -4.72 31.13 4.97
N PRO A 403 -5.96 31.67 4.92
CA PRO A 403 -7.09 31.07 5.62
C PRO A 403 -7.52 29.73 4.99
N SER A 404 -7.25 29.49 3.71
CA SER A 404 -7.69 28.30 2.99
C SER A 404 -6.83 27.08 3.29
N ALA A 405 -7.47 26.00 3.77
CA ALA A 405 -6.82 24.72 3.97
C ALA A 405 -6.33 24.10 2.64
N SER A 406 -7.07 24.30 1.54
CA SER A 406 -6.70 23.80 0.21
C SER A 406 -5.50 24.53 -0.40
N VAL A 407 -5.34 25.83 -0.10
CA VAL A 407 -4.12 26.59 -0.46
C VAL A 407 -2.92 26.07 0.33
N ARG A 408 -3.08 25.90 1.65
CA ARG A 408 -2.03 25.30 2.51
C ARG A 408 -1.65 23.90 2.06
N LEU A 409 -2.61 23.09 1.60
CA LEU A 409 -2.37 21.75 1.08
C LEU A 409 -1.53 21.77 -0.20
N THR A 410 -1.74 22.76 -1.05
CA THR A 410 -0.94 22.92 -2.28
C THR A 410 0.49 23.33 -1.99
N LEU A 411 0.71 24.16 -0.96
CA LEU A 411 2.07 24.42 -0.46
C LEU A 411 2.69 23.15 0.11
N ALA A 412 1.97 22.42 0.96
CA ALA A 412 2.45 21.18 1.57
C ALA A 412 2.82 20.12 0.52
N SER A 413 1.98 19.91 -0.50
CA SER A 413 2.27 18.97 -1.60
C SER A 413 3.45 19.42 -2.47
N SER A 414 3.76 20.72 -2.48
CA SER A 414 4.82 21.30 -3.29
C SER A 414 6.18 21.35 -2.61
N LEU A 415 6.24 21.09 -1.31
CA LEU A 415 7.46 21.14 -0.49
C LEU A 415 8.66 20.40 -1.13
N PRO A 416 8.54 19.18 -1.67
CA PRO A 416 9.68 18.45 -2.23
C PRO A 416 10.38 19.15 -3.40
N TRP A 417 9.74 20.15 -4.01
CA TRP A 417 10.27 20.86 -5.17
C TRP A 417 10.77 22.27 -4.86
N MET A 418 10.72 22.67 -3.59
CA MET A 418 11.31 23.91 -3.12
C MET A 418 12.78 23.68 -2.76
N GLU A 419 13.60 24.71 -2.95
CA GLU A 419 14.97 24.78 -2.41
C GLU A 419 14.96 24.51 -0.90
N GLU A 420 16.00 23.83 -0.39
CA GLU A 420 16.01 23.26 0.96
C GLU A 420 15.64 24.27 2.06
N THR A 421 16.24 25.47 2.01
CA THR A 421 16.00 26.53 3.00
C THR A 421 14.56 27.02 2.97
N LEU A 422 14.00 27.26 1.78
CA LEU A 422 12.61 27.68 1.64
C LEU A 422 11.66 26.56 2.06
N ARG A 423 11.96 25.31 1.66
CA ARG A 423 11.21 24.12 2.03
C ARG A 423 11.09 23.97 3.54
N TRP A 424 12.18 24.13 4.28
CA TRP A 424 12.16 24.10 5.74
C TRP A 424 11.32 25.24 6.35
N GLN A 425 11.47 26.47 5.84
CA GLN A 425 10.71 27.62 6.31
C GLN A 425 9.21 27.46 6.06
N VAL A 426 8.79 26.98 4.89
CA VAL A 426 7.38 26.74 4.57
C VAL A 426 6.82 25.59 5.42
N ALA A 427 7.54 24.47 5.50
CA ALA A 427 7.08 23.31 6.26
C ALA A 427 6.92 23.60 7.76
N THR A 428 7.85 24.34 8.37
CA THR A 428 7.79 24.73 9.79
C THR A 428 6.61 25.65 10.07
N ARG A 429 6.29 26.60 9.17
CA ARG A 429 5.12 27.48 9.30
C ARG A 429 3.81 26.72 9.18
N LEU A 430 3.71 25.81 8.20
CA LEU A 430 2.56 24.92 8.06
C LEU A 430 2.39 24.02 9.29
N ALA A 431 3.50 23.46 9.81
CA ALA A 431 3.49 22.62 11.01
C ALA A 431 3.02 23.38 12.27
N GLN A 432 3.13 24.72 12.30
CA GLN A 432 2.73 25.56 13.43
C GLN A 432 1.25 25.96 13.42
N ARG A 433 0.45 25.54 12.42
CA ARG A 433 -0.97 25.90 12.27
C ARG A 433 -1.87 25.04 13.17
N PRO A 434 -2.46 25.57 14.26
CA PRO A 434 -3.32 24.78 15.14
C PRO A 434 -4.63 24.32 14.47
N GLU A 435 -5.15 25.06 13.50
CA GLU A 435 -6.36 24.70 12.76
C GLU A 435 -6.19 23.44 11.88
N ASP A 436 -4.94 23.09 11.54
CA ASP A 436 -4.64 21.97 10.65
C ASP A 436 -4.44 20.65 11.40
N VAL A 437 -4.43 20.66 12.74
CA VAL A 437 -4.12 19.50 13.57
C VAL A 437 -5.06 18.31 13.31
N GLY A 438 -6.35 18.60 13.07
CA GLY A 438 -7.38 17.59 12.80
C GLY A 438 -7.58 17.28 11.33
N ASP A 439 -6.85 17.93 10.42
CA ASP A 439 -7.02 17.73 8.98
C ASP A 439 -6.47 16.36 8.54
N ALA A 440 -7.17 15.70 7.63
CA ALA A 440 -6.82 14.35 7.18
C ALA A 440 -5.51 14.29 6.38
N TYR A 441 -5.18 15.37 5.64
CA TYR A 441 -4.06 15.42 4.69
C TYR A 441 -2.92 16.29 5.21
N LEU A 442 -3.20 17.50 5.71
CA LEU A 442 -2.19 18.54 5.95
C LEU A 442 -1.03 18.08 6.86
N PRO A 443 -1.25 17.52 8.06
CA PRO A 443 -0.15 17.02 8.89
C PRO A 443 0.72 15.97 8.18
N ARG A 444 0.11 15.08 7.39
CA ARG A 444 0.83 14.04 6.64
C ARG A 444 1.60 14.61 5.46
N MET A 445 1.00 15.53 4.70
CA MET A 445 1.65 16.17 3.57
C MET A 445 2.82 17.07 4.01
N VAL A 446 2.66 17.79 5.12
CA VAL A 446 3.77 18.53 5.76
C VAL A 446 4.89 17.57 6.18
N TRP A 447 4.54 16.43 6.79
CA TRP A 447 5.50 15.39 7.14
C TRP A 447 6.27 14.87 5.92
N TYR A 448 5.58 14.40 4.88
CA TYR A 448 6.22 13.89 3.65
C TYR A 448 7.09 14.96 2.99
N GLY A 449 6.67 16.22 3.10
CA GLY A 449 7.39 17.37 2.61
C GLY A 449 8.60 17.76 3.46
N MET A 450 8.73 17.37 4.73
CA MET A 450 9.84 17.80 5.58
C MET A 450 10.76 16.69 6.07
N GLU A 451 10.31 15.43 6.04
CA GLU A 451 11.00 14.27 6.64
C GLU A 451 12.49 14.21 6.28
N SER A 452 12.84 14.37 4.99
CA SER A 452 14.23 14.28 4.53
C SER A 452 15.14 15.39 5.07
N LEU A 453 14.59 16.48 5.59
CA LEU A 453 15.33 17.60 6.16
C LEU A 453 15.53 17.46 7.67
N VAL A 454 14.68 16.68 8.35
CA VAL A 454 14.68 16.53 9.82
C VAL A 454 16.05 16.09 10.33
N THR A 455 16.69 15.14 9.64
CA THR A 455 17.98 14.58 10.07
C THR A 455 19.16 15.52 9.85
N GLY A 456 19.09 16.40 8.83
CA GLY A 456 20.09 17.45 8.59
C GLY A 456 19.93 18.67 9.49
N ARG A 457 18.73 18.87 10.04
CA ARG A 457 18.32 20.01 10.89
C ARG A 457 17.87 19.56 12.26
N SER A 458 18.62 18.64 12.87
CA SER A 458 18.21 17.89 14.05
C SER A 458 17.79 18.76 15.25
N ASP A 459 18.57 19.79 15.60
CA ASP A 459 18.24 20.70 16.70
C ASP A 459 17.01 21.58 16.40
N GLU A 460 16.90 22.08 15.17
CA GLU A 460 15.73 22.87 14.74
C GLU A 460 14.46 22.01 14.75
N ALA A 461 14.56 20.76 14.28
CA ALA A 461 13.46 19.80 14.26
C ALA A 461 13.04 19.41 15.68
N LEU A 462 14.00 19.18 16.58
CA LEU A 462 13.70 18.89 17.98
C LEU A 462 12.99 20.08 18.64
N GLY A 463 13.43 21.32 18.38
CA GLY A 463 12.71 22.52 18.81
C GLY A 463 11.29 22.63 18.23
N LEU A 464 11.11 22.24 16.97
CA LEU A 464 9.80 22.18 16.34
C LEU A 464 8.89 21.15 17.01
N ALA A 465 9.39 19.96 17.38
CA ALA A 465 8.60 18.95 18.09
C ALA A 465 8.04 19.47 19.42
N TRP A 466 8.75 20.38 20.10
CA TRP A 466 8.27 20.99 21.35
C TRP A 466 7.30 22.14 21.17
N THR A 467 7.23 22.75 19.98
CA THR A 467 6.38 23.93 19.72
C THR A 467 5.15 23.60 18.85
N CYS A 468 5.28 22.67 17.90
CA CYS A 468 4.23 22.25 16.98
C CYS A 468 2.95 21.78 17.71
N PRO A 469 1.76 22.25 17.31
CA PRO A 469 0.49 21.84 17.90
C PRO A 469 0.05 20.41 17.51
N SER A 470 0.51 19.87 16.38
CA SER A 470 0.08 18.56 15.87
C SER A 470 0.73 17.38 16.63
N PRO A 471 -0.05 16.52 17.32
CA PRO A 471 0.47 15.30 17.96
C PRO A 471 1.19 14.36 16.98
N LEU A 472 0.66 14.26 15.75
CA LEU A 472 1.24 13.45 14.71
C LEU A 472 2.66 13.93 14.39
N LEU A 473 2.82 15.21 14.06
CA LEU A 473 4.13 15.76 13.68
C LEU A 473 5.14 15.66 14.83
N ARG A 474 4.74 15.93 16.08
CA ARG A 474 5.63 15.77 17.25
C ARG A 474 6.20 14.35 17.33
N ARG A 475 5.33 13.35 17.27
CA ARG A 475 5.70 11.94 17.32
C ARG A 475 6.61 11.55 16.15
N LEU A 476 6.24 11.91 14.92
CA LEU A 476 6.99 11.52 13.72
C LEU A 476 8.37 12.19 13.64
N ILE A 477 8.49 13.45 14.09
CA ILE A 477 9.78 14.14 14.18
C ILE A 477 10.70 13.41 15.16
N VAL A 478 10.24 13.13 16.39
CA VAL A 478 11.07 12.44 17.40
C VAL A 478 11.45 11.04 16.93
N ARG A 479 10.49 10.30 16.36
CA ARG A 479 10.76 8.99 15.75
C ARG A 479 11.86 9.09 14.70
N ARG A 480 11.78 10.06 13.79
CA ARG A 480 12.76 10.19 12.70
C ARG A 480 14.15 10.60 13.16
N LEU A 481 14.25 11.48 14.15
CA LEU A 481 15.54 11.85 14.75
C LEU A 481 16.22 10.61 15.35
N LEU A 482 15.46 9.73 15.99
CA LEU A 482 15.98 8.51 16.60
C LEU A 482 16.20 7.36 15.64
N ASP A 483 15.48 7.32 14.52
CA ASP A 483 15.80 6.39 13.44
C ASP A 483 17.29 6.55 13.08
N VAL A 484 17.81 7.76 12.88
CA VAL A 484 19.24 7.99 12.57
C VAL A 484 20.16 8.23 13.78
N ASP A 485 19.62 8.18 15.00
CA ASP A 485 20.32 8.55 16.25
C ASP A 485 20.94 9.95 16.25
N LYS A 486 20.27 10.90 15.58
CA LYS A 486 20.73 12.29 15.43
C LYS A 486 19.57 13.26 15.73
N PRO A 487 19.54 13.90 16.92
CA PRO A 487 20.54 13.79 17.98
C PRO A 487 20.35 12.49 18.79
N SER A 488 21.30 12.15 19.65
CA SER A 488 21.23 10.94 20.46
C SER A 488 20.00 10.93 21.37
N VAL A 489 19.58 9.73 21.82
CA VAL A 489 18.51 9.59 22.83
C VAL A 489 18.76 10.46 24.06
N ALA A 490 20.01 10.54 24.54
CA ALA A 490 20.37 11.40 25.68
C ALA A 490 19.97 12.86 25.43
N ARG A 491 20.29 13.39 24.25
CA ARG A 491 20.00 14.78 23.89
C ARG A 491 18.50 15.05 23.76
N ILE A 492 17.73 14.08 23.27
CA ILE A 492 16.27 14.21 23.24
C ILE A 492 15.70 14.27 24.65
N VAL A 493 16.14 13.39 25.55
CA VAL A 493 15.70 13.38 26.95
C VAL A 493 16.09 14.67 27.67
N GLU A 494 17.31 15.18 27.45
CA GLU A 494 17.77 16.47 27.97
C GLU A 494 16.94 17.65 27.47
N SER A 495 16.31 17.52 26.30
CA SER A 495 15.46 18.57 25.74
C SER A 495 14.06 18.64 26.35
N PHE A 496 13.68 17.67 27.21
CA PHE A 496 12.37 17.63 27.84
C PHE A 496 12.14 18.88 28.69
N PRO A 497 11.20 19.77 28.32
CA PRO A 497 10.93 20.97 29.11
C PRO A 497 10.50 20.61 30.54
N ALA A 498 10.87 21.44 31.52
CA ALA A 498 10.55 21.17 32.92
C ALA A 498 9.03 21.20 33.19
N ASP A 499 8.31 22.05 32.46
CA ASP A 499 6.88 22.32 32.51
C ASP A 499 6.13 21.77 31.29
N VAL A 500 6.68 20.74 30.63
CA VAL A 500 6.06 20.15 29.44
C VAL A 500 4.69 19.56 29.75
N ASP A 501 3.70 19.91 28.92
CA ASP A 501 2.37 19.31 28.98
C ASP A 501 2.45 17.79 28.73
N ALA A 502 1.69 17.01 29.52
CA ALA A 502 1.72 15.55 29.51
C ALA A 502 1.43 14.97 28.11
N ARG A 503 0.61 15.63 27.29
CA ARG A 503 0.29 15.15 25.93
C ARG A 503 1.50 15.29 25.00
N ARG A 504 2.24 16.41 25.08
CA ARG A 504 3.46 16.62 24.28
C ARG A 504 4.54 15.60 24.66
N LEU A 505 4.72 15.38 25.96
CA LEU A 505 5.64 14.38 26.47
C LEU A 505 5.26 12.97 26.00
N ARG A 506 3.98 12.59 26.12
CA ARG A 506 3.47 11.30 25.63
C ARG A 506 3.79 11.10 24.15
N ASP A 507 3.53 12.09 23.30
CA ASP A 507 3.76 11.96 21.85
C ASP A 507 5.26 11.81 21.54
N ALA A 508 6.14 12.52 22.26
CA ALA A 508 7.58 12.37 22.14
C ALA A 508 8.04 10.97 22.57
N LEU A 509 7.63 10.50 23.75
CA LEU A 509 7.96 9.16 24.26
C LEU A 509 7.43 8.06 23.34
N GLN A 510 6.22 8.21 22.79
CA GLN A 510 5.68 7.28 21.80
C GLN A 510 6.55 7.26 20.53
N GLY A 511 7.02 8.42 20.06
CA GLY A 511 7.95 8.51 18.92
C GLY A 511 9.29 7.83 19.20
N MET A 512 9.82 7.99 20.42
CA MET A 512 11.03 7.29 20.86
C MET A 512 10.83 5.78 20.86
N LEU A 513 9.70 5.32 21.40
CA LEU A 513 9.39 3.90 21.49
C LEU A 513 9.25 3.26 20.11
N GLU A 514 8.54 3.92 19.18
CA GLU A 514 8.40 3.45 17.80
C GLU A 514 9.73 3.37 17.04
N ALA A 515 10.68 4.28 17.31
CA ALA A 515 12.00 4.23 16.71
C ALA A 515 12.86 3.11 17.31
N LEU A 516 12.81 2.93 18.63
CA LEU A 516 13.61 1.91 19.32
C LEU A 516 13.04 0.50 19.12
N ASP A 517 11.72 0.33 18.99
CA ASP A 517 11.07 -0.92 18.57
C ASP A 517 11.62 -1.40 17.20
N VAL A 518 12.15 -0.49 16.38
CA VAL A 518 12.79 -0.80 15.10
C VAL A 518 14.30 -1.01 15.26
N ARG A 519 15.00 -0.16 16.03
CA ARG A 519 16.46 -0.20 16.20
C ARG A 519 16.97 -1.28 17.17
N GLY A 520 16.11 -1.85 18.00
CA GLY A 520 16.53 -2.75 19.08
C GLY A 520 16.89 -2.00 20.37
N SER A 521 17.21 -2.76 21.42
CA SER A 521 17.50 -2.20 22.74
C SER A 521 18.87 -1.53 22.77
N GLN A 522 19.04 -0.51 23.61
CA GLN A 522 20.34 0.12 23.87
C GLN A 522 20.49 0.45 25.36
N ALA A 523 21.70 0.72 25.85
CA ALA A 523 21.86 1.13 27.25
C ALA A 523 21.12 2.45 27.55
N ALA A 524 20.46 2.52 28.71
CA ALA A 524 19.85 3.74 29.22
C ALA A 524 20.87 4.89 29.28
N PRO A 525 20.63 6.03 28.61
CA PRO A 525 21.53 7.18 28.77
C PRO A 525 21.42 7.74 30.20
N PRO A 526 22.49 8.34 30.75
CA PRO A 526 22.46 8.95 32.09
C PRO A 526 21.31 9.96 32.26
N ALA A 527 21.01 10.72 31.20
CA ALA A 527 19.88 11.66 31.17
C ALA A 527 18.52 10.99 31.39
N TRP A 528 18.31 9.75 30.89
CA TRP A 528 17.08 8.99 31.12
C TRP A 528 16.89 8.61 32.57
N ARG A 529 17.96 8.09 33.21
CA ARG A 529 17.92 7.73 34.64
C ARG A 529 17.63 8.95 35.52
N ALA A 530 18.36 10.04 35.30
CA ALA A 530 18.14 11.30 36.02
C ALA A 530 16.72 11.84 35.84
N TRP A 531 16.14 11.69 34.63
CA TRP A 531 14.77 12.11 34.36
C TRP A 531 13.74 11.20 35.04
N ILE A 532 13.95 9.88 35.07
CA ILE A 532 13.05 8.95 35.78
C ILE A 532 13.08 9.16 37.29
N GLU A 533 14.25 9.41 37.86
CA GLU A 533 14.43 9.64 39.31
C GLU A 533 13.91 11.01 39.76
N SER A 534 13.60 11.92 38.82
CA SER A 534 12.96 13.17 39.17
C SER A 534 11.54 12.91 39.70
N ASP A 535 11.24 13.42 40.90
CA ASP A 535 9.96 13.27 41.61
C ASP A 535 8.83 14.07 40.92
N ARG A 536 8.56 13.73 39.66
CA ARG A 536 7.57 14.39 38.81
C ARG A 536 6.34 13.51 38.73
N PRO A 537 5.14 14.02 39.05
CA PRO A 537 3.91 13.27 38.84
C PRO A 537 3.73 13.00 37.35
N ARG A 538 3.41 11.75 37.01
CA ARG A 538 3.16 11.30 35.63
C ARG A 538 1.76 10.75 35.51
N GLU A 539 1.09 11.10 34.41
CA GLU A 539 -0.18 10.50 34.05
C GLU A 539 0.01 9.01 33.70
N PRO A 540 -1.01 8.14 33.90
CA PRO A 540 -0.89 6.71 33.64
C PRO A 540 -0.41 6.35 32.22
N GLU A 541 -0.85 7.11 31.20
CA GLU A 541 -0.42 6.89 29.81
C GLU A 541 1.08 7.17 29.62
N VAL A 542 1.61 8.22 30.26
CA VAL A 542 3.03 8.56 30.22
C VAL A 542 3.84 7.49 30.95
N GLU A 543 3.40 7.09 32.14
CA GLU A 543 4.10 6.08 32.95
C GLU A 543 4.18 4.73 32.22
N ALA A 544 3.13 4.31 31.51
CA ALA A 544 3.16 3.11 30.68
C ALA A 544 4.23 3.17 29.58
N LEU A 545 4.41 4.33 28.94
CA LEU A 545 5.47 4.52 27.94
C LEU A 545 6.87 4.54 28.57
N VAL A 546 7.02 5.16 29.75
CA VAL A 546 8.29 5.18 30.49
C VAL A 546 8.72 3.76 30.87
N VAL A 547 7.81 2.93 31.36
CA VAL A 547 8.09 1.53 31.69
C VAL A 547 8.55 0.75 30.45
N ARG A 548 7.86 0.91 29.31
CA ARG A 548 8.24 0.25 28.05
C ARG A 548 9.58 0.72 27.51
N LEU A 549 9.84 2.03 27.53
CA LEU A 549 11.12 2.60 27.12
C LEU A 549 12.26 2.18 28.05
N SER A 550 12.03 2.10 29.36
CA SER A 550 13.05 1.64 30.31
C SER A 550 13.42 0.19 30.06
N ALA A 551 12.43 -0.66 29.76
CA ALA A 551 12.66 -2.03 29.33
C ALA A 551 13.47 -2.09 28.02
N GLN A 552 13.15 -1.23 27.03
CA GLN A 552 13.93 -1.06 25.80
C GLN A 552 15.36 -0.55 26.06
N PHE A 553 15.56 0.15 27.17
CA PHE A 553 16.88 0.63 27.59
C PHE A 553 17.70 -0.39 28.41
N GLY A 554 17.21 -1.62 28.52
CA GLY A 554 17.86 -2.69 29.29
C GLY A 554 17.83 -2.43 30.80
N ASP A 555 16.85 -1.66 31.30
CA ASP A 555 16.63 -1.54 32.73
C ASP A 555 16.25 -2.91 33.30
N VAL A 556 17.22 -3.50 34.02
CA VAL A 556 17.12 -4.83 34.60
C VAL A 556 15.92 -4.92 35.54
N ASP A 557 15.57 -3.86 36.27
CA ASP A 557 14.45 -3.87 37.21
C ASP A 557 13.11 -3.88 36.46
N ALA A 558 13.01 -3.13 35.36
CA ALA A 558 11.83 -3.12 34.50
C ALA A 558 11.62 -4.46 33.78
N LEU A 559 12.71 -5.02 33.22
CA LEU A 559 12.70 -6.35 32.60
C LEU A 559 12.29 -7.43 33.62
N GLN A 560 12.89 -7.42 34.80
CA GLN A 560 12.53 -8.36 35.87
C GLN A 560 11.10 -8.15 36.36
N ALA A 561 10.59 -6.93 36.42
CA ALA A 561 9.20 -6.66 36.80
C ALA A 561 8.22 -7.29 35.80
N MET A 562 8.46 -7.12 34.50
CA MET A 562 7.64 -7.76 33.46
C MET A 562 7.79 -9.30 33.49
N GLN A 563 8.99 -9.84 33.69
CA GLN A 563 9.22 -11.28 33.82
C GLN A 563 8.49 -11.88 35.05
N ARG A 564 8.48 -11.15 36.17
CA ARG A 564 7.71 -11.50 37.37
C ARG A 564 6.21 -11.49 37.08
N GLN A 565 5.72 -10.47 36.37
CA GLN A 565 4.32 -10.38 35.95
C GLN A 565 3.92 -11.58 35.08
N ILE A 566 4.76 -11.97 34.11
CA ILE A 566 4.53 -13.17 33.28
C ILE A 566 4.49 -14.43 34.14
N SER A 567 5.35 -14.55 35.14
CA SER A 567 5.43 -15.75 36.00
C SER A 567 4.38 -15.81 37.12
N ALA A 568 3.70 -14.71 37.43
CA ALA A 568 2.70 -14.63 38.47
C ALA A 568 1.36 -15.20 37.98
N THR A 569 1.05 -16.44 38.33
CA THR A 569 -0.22 -17.11 37.97
C THR A 569 -1.47 -16.44 38.55
N SER A 570 -1.29 -15.53 39.52
CA SER A 570 -2.35 -14.68 40.06
C SER A 570 -2.76 -13.53 39.12
N GLU A 571 -1.93 -13.15 38.15
CA GLU A 571 -2.25 -12.12 37.17
C GLU A 571 -3.18 -12.65 36.07
N PRO A 572 -4.11 -11.83 35.54
CA PRO A 572 -4.95 -12.22 34.41
C PRO A 572 -4.12 -12.64 33.19
N LEU A 573 -4.53 -13.72 32.52
CA LEU A 573 -3.81 -14.29 31.37
C LEU A 573 -3.54 -13.25 30.27
N ASP A 574 -4.49 -12.35 29.98
CA ASP A 574 -4.33 -11.33 28.95
C ASP A 574 -3.20 -10.34 29.27
N LYS A 575 -3.05 -9.94 30.54
CA LYS A 575 -1.93 -9.08 30.96
C LYS A 575 -0.59 -9.80 30.86
N ARG A 576 -0.56 -11.09 31.20
CA ARG A 576 0.65 -11.93 31.08
C ARG A 576 1.04 -12.12 29.61
N ARG A 577 0.05 -12.32 28.73
CA ARG A 577 0.25 -12.42 27.27
C ARG A 577 0.76 -11.11 26.68
N GLU A 578 0.21 -9.98 27.09
CA GLU A 578 0.69 -8.65 26.69
C GLU A 578 2.15 -8.42 27.13
N ALA A 579 2.47 -8.71 28.40
CA ALA A 579 3.84 -8.59 28.91
C ALA A 579 4.83 -9.50 28.16
N LEU A 580 4.44 -10.75 27.85
CA LEU A 580 5.27 -11.65 27.03
C LEU A 580 5.44 -11.13 25.61
N ALA A 581 4.37 -10.61 24.99
CA ALA A 581 4.45 -10.00 23.66
C ALA A 581 5.35 -8.76 23.63
N THR A 582 5.38 -7.96 24.70
CA THR A 582 6.33 -6.85 24.87
C THR A 582 7.75 -7.37 25.02
N LEU A 583 8.02 -8.27 25.97
CA LEU A 583 9.38 -8.76 26.23
C LEU A 583 9.99 -9.53 25.05
N ARG A 584 9.18 -10.21 24.23
CA ARG A 584 9.61 -10.88 22.99
C ARG A 584 10.25 -9.91 21.97
N ARG A 585 9.93 -8.62 22.03
CA ARG A 585 10.48 -7.59 21.13
C ARG A 585 11.76 -6.96 21.67
N LEU A 586 12.11 -7.24 22.93
CA LEU A 586 13.27 -6.68 23.60
C LEU A 586 14.42 -7.68 23.55
N HIS A 587 15.60 -7.25 23.12
CA HIS A 587 16.79 -8.10 23.18
C HIS A 587 17.11 -8.42 24.65
N GLY A 588 17.19 -9.71 24.98
CA GLY A 588 17.35 -10.19 26.37
C GLY A 588 16.10 -10.02 27.26
N GLY A 589 14.96 -9.59 26.70
CA GLY A 589 13.73 -9.38 27.47
C GLY A 589 13.10 -10.69 27.95
N VAL A 590 13.13 -11.72 27.11
CA VAL A 590 12.80 -13.10 27.49
C VAL A 590 14.09 -13.88 27.70
N THR A 591 14.17 -14.62 28.80
CA THR A 591 15.29 -15.54 29.05
C THR A 591 14.91 -16.95 28.61
N PRO A 592 15.87 -17.76 28.11
CA PRO A 592 15.62 -19.17 27.80
C PRO A 592 14.98 -19.92 28.96
N GLN A 593 15.44 -19.66 30.19
CA GLN A 593 14.87 -20.26 31.40
C GLN A 593 13.39 -19.91 31.61
N LEU A 594 13.00 -18.63 31.44
CA LEU A 594 11.60 -18.22 31.55
C LEU A 594 10.73 -18.96 30.54
N LEU A 595 11.20 -19.08 29.30
CA LEU A 595 10.46 -19.78 28.25
C LEU A 595 10.32 -21.27 28.57
N VAL A 596 11.39 -21.92 29.03
CA VAL A 596 11.35 -23.34 29.46
C VAL A 596 10.36 -23.52 30.60
N ASP A 597 10.35 -22.62 31.58
CA ASP A 597 9.42 -22.67 32.71
C ASP A 597 7.96 -22.49 32.26
N LEU A 598 7.71 -21.65 31.25
CA LEU A 598 6.36 -21.46 30.69
C LEU A 598 5.89 -22.70 29.92
N VAL A 599 6.76 -23.31 29.11
CA VAL A 599 6.45 -24.54 28.38
C VAL A 599 6.15 -25.69 29.35
N ARG A 600 6.98 -25.82 30.40
CA ARG A 600 6.82 -26.86 31.42
C ARG A 600 5.55 -26.68 32.26
N ARG A 601 5.19 -25.44 32.63
CA ARG A 601 4.02 -25.14 33.47
C ARG A 601 2.68 -25.32 32.75
N ASN A 602 2.60 -25.02 31.46
CA ASN A 602 1.37 -25.08 30.65
C ASN A 602 0.15 -24.34 31.24
N ASP A 603 0.33 -23.08 31.59
CA ASP A 603 -0.72 -22.26 32.20
C ASP A 603 -1.38 -21.28 31.22
N GLY A 604 -1.42 -21.65 29.93
CA GLY A 604 -2.06 -20.87 28.86
C GLY A 604 -1.13 -20.00 28.01
N LEU A 605 0.19 -20.07 28.23
CA LEU A 605 1.23 -19.34 27.46
C LEU A 605 2.21 -20.25 26.72
N ARG A 606 1.96 -21.57 26.68
CA ARG A 606 2.91 -22.56 26.13
C ARG A 606 3.18 -22.34 24.64
N ALA A 607 2.15 -22.04 23.85
CA ALA A 607 2.28 -21.77 22.42
C ALA A 607 3.12 -20.51 22.17
N GLU A 608 2.83 -19.41 22.87
CA GLU A 608 3.58 -18.16 22.76
C GLU A 608 5.04 -18.31 23.24
N ALA A 609 5.28 -19.16 24.24
CA ALA A 609 6.62 -19.49 24.72
C ALA A 609 7.42 -20.31 23.71
N LEU A 610 6.83 -21.36 23.10
CA LEU A 610 7.46 -22.14 22.03
C LEU A 610 7.83 -21.25 20.84
N GLN A 611 6.95 -20.34 20.41
CA GLN A 611 7.28 -19.37 19.36
C GLN A 611 8.45 -18.45 19.73
N ALA A 612 8.52 -18.01 20.99
CA ALA A 612 9.59 -17.13 21.45
C ALA A 612 10.94 -17.85 21.52
N MET A 613 10.96 -19.17 21.77
CA MET A 613 12.21 -19.95 21.85
C MET A 613 12.96 -20.00 20.51
N THR A 614 12.29 -19.87 19.37
CA THR A 614 12.96 -19.79 18.06
C THR A 614 13.96 -18.63 17.98
N LEU A 615 13.73 -17.56 18.76
CA LEU A 615 14.60 -16.38 18.82
C LEU A 615 15.44 -16.32 20.09
N ALA A 616 14.91 -16.83 21.20
CA ALA A 616 15.52 -16.77 22.52
C ALA A 616 15.77 -18.18 23.07
N SER A 617 16.75 -18.86 22.47
CA SER A 617 17.23 -20.19 22.87
C SER A 617 18.69 -20.17 23.30
N ASP A 618 19.04 -21.07 24.21
CA ASP A 618 20.41 -21.42 24.60
C ASP A 618 20.76 -22.88 24.23
N ASP A 619 22.00 -23.30 24.48
CA ASP A 619 22.50 -24.63 24.12
C ASP A 619 21.72 -25.79 24.78
N HIS A 620 21.01 -25.51 25.88
CA HIS A 620 20.21 -26.50 26.61
C HIS A 620 18.76 -26.56 26.11
N THR A 621 18.31 -25.57 25.34
CA THR A 621 16.92 -25.48 24.85
C THR A 621 16.54 -26.72 24.06
N GLY A 622 17.44 -27.23 23.22
CA GLY A 622 17.19 -28.44 22.44
C GLY A 622 16.97 -29.70 23.30
N GLU A 623 17.74 -29.85 24.38
CA GLU A 623 17.59 -30.94 25.34
C GLU A 623 16.29 -30.83 26.12
N ASN A 624 16.02 -29.65 26.66
CA ASN A 624 14.82 -29.36 27.43
C ASN A 624 13.54 -29.64 26.63
N LEU A 625 13.51 -29.29 25.35
CA LEU A 625 12.36 -29.57 24.48
C LEU A 625 12.17 -31.06 24.21
N LEU A 626 13.26 -31.80 23.98
CA LEU A 626 13.19 -33.25 23.77
C LEU A 626 12.79 -34.00 25.06
N ASP A 627 13.25 -33.54 26.23
CA ASP A 627 12.81 -34.07 27.53
C ASP A 627 11.32 -33.86 27.78
N MET A 628 10.79 -32.72 27.33
CA MET A 628 9.36 -32.38 27.43
C MET A 628 8.52 -32.99 26.31
N TRP A 629 9.13 -33.57 25.26
CA TRP A 629 8.45 -34.10 24.06
C TRP A 629 7.26 -35.02 24.36
N PRO A 630 7.33 -35.95 25.35
CA PRO A 630 6.20 -36.83 25.67
C PRO A 630 4.98 -36.09 26.24
N GLN A 631 5.19 -34.89 26.81
CA GLN A 631 4.16 -34.05 27.44
C GLN A 631 3.53 -33.03 26.47
N LEU A 632 4.11 -32.91 25.28
CA LEU A 632 3.61 -32.06 24.22
C LEU A 632 2.54 -32.80 23.41
N ASP A 633 1.47 -32.10 23.04
CA ASP A 633 0.49 -32.62 22.07
C ASP A 633 1.02 -32.54 20.62
N GLU A 634 0.22 -32.98 19.65
CA GLU A 634 0.63 -33.01 18.23
C GLU A 634 0.97 -31.61 17.67
N VAL A 635 0.22 -30.58 18.07
CA VAL A 635 0.43 -29.20 17.60
C VAL A 635 1.68 -28.62 18.26
N GLU A 636 1.82 -28.83 19.56
CA GLU A 636 2.95 -28.37 20.36
C GLU A 636 4.27 -29.04 19.93
N ARG A 637 4.27 -30.32 19.57
CA ARG A 637 5.45 -31.01 19.03
C ARG A 637 5.92 -30.42 17.70
N ARG A 638 4.99 -30.04 16.84
CA ARG A 638 5.32 -29.36 15.58
C ARG A 638 5.93 -27.99 15.84
N MET A 639 5.36 -27.20 16.75
CA MET A 639 5.96 -25.94 17.19
C MET A 639 7.33 -26.12 17.84
N ALA A 640 7.52 -27.17 18.64
CA ALA A 640 8.83 -27.51 19.21
C ALA A 640 9.84 -27.95 18.14
N SER A 641 9.39 -28.67 17.11
CA SER A 641 10.24 -29.03 15.97
C SER A 641 10.71 -27.81 15.17
N ASP A 642 9.88 -26.76 15.09
CA ASP A 642 10.25 -25.48 14.49
C ASP A 642 11.41 -24.83 15.25
N VAL A 643 11.34 -24.79 16.59
CA VAL A 643 12.44 -24.33 17.44
C VAL A 643 13.68 -25.20 17.24
N LEU A 644 13.53 -26.53 17.25
CA LEU A 644 14.66 -27.45 17.11
C LEU A 644 15.31 -27.39 15.72
N SER A 645 14.59 -26.93 14.70
CA SER A 645 15.13 -26.70 13.36
C SER A 645 15.78 -25.32 13.17
N SER A 646 15.81 -24.46 14.19
CA SER A 646 16.35 -23.10 14.05
C SER A 646 17.88 -23.02 14.07
N ARG A 647 18.55 -24.04 14.60
CA ARG A 647 20.02 -24.15 14.70
C ARG A 647 20.50 -25.54 14.32
N ARG A 648 21.74 -25.62 13.83
CA ARG A 648 22.36 -26.88 13.40
C ARG A 648 22.45 -27.90 14.53
N GLU A 649 22.90 -27.51 15.72
CA GLU A 649 23.06 -28.46 16.83
C GLU A 649 21.71 -29.01 17.31
N PHE A 650 20.67 -28.17 17.32
CA PHE A 650 19.31 -28.60 17.69
C PHE A 650 18.72 -29.52 16.64
N ALA A 651 18.95 -29.20 15.36
CA ALA A 651 18.52 -29.99 14.22
C ALA A 651 19.11 -31.40 14.30
N GLU A 652 20.40 -31.52 14.63
CA GLU A 652 21.05 -32.82 14.83
C GLU A 652 20.39 -33.63 15.94
N ARG A 653 20.07 -33.00 17.09
CA ARG A 653 19.36 -33.66 18.20
C ARG A 653 17.96 -34.12 17.81
N LEU A 654 17.20 -33.30 17.07
CA LEU A 654 15.87 -33.67 16.57
C LEU A 654 15.94 -34.85 15.61
N VAL A 655 16.87 -34.80 14.64
CA VAL A 655 17.05 -35.87 13.65
C VAL A 655 17.48 -37.18 14.33
N ASP A 656 18.34 -37.11 15.34
CA ASP A 656 18.73 -38.28 16.13
C ASP A 656 17.57 -38.83 16.97
N ALA A 657 16.77 -37.96 17.60
CA ALA A 657 15.57 -38.37 18.32
C ALA A 657 14.56 -39.07 17.41
N VAL A 658 14.40 -38.61 16.17
CA VAL A 658 13.58 -39.29 15.15
C VAL A 658 14.19 -40.64 14.76
N GLY A 659 15.50 -40.69 14.54
CA GLY A 659 16.22 -41.93 14.21
C GLY A 659 16.15 -43.00 15.31
N ARG A 660 16.09 -42.61 16.58
CA ARG A 660 15.91 -43.51 17.73
C ARG A 660 14.44 -43.87 18.02
N GLY A 661 13.49 -43.17 17.43
CA GLY A 661 12.06 -43.34 17.67
C GLY A 661 11.50 -42.58 18.88
N ASP A 662 12.32 -41.74 19.52
CA ASP A 662 11.93 -40.84 20.62
C ASP A 662 10.97 -39.74 20.14
N ALA A 663 11.14 -39.31 18.89
CA ALA A 663 10.21 -38.49 18.12
C ALA A 663 9.78 -39.23 16.86
N GLN A 664 8.61 -38.90 16.32
CA GLN A 664 8.14 -39.51 15.06
C GLN A 664 8.40 -38.56 13.88
N PRO A 665 8.68 -39.06 12.66
CA PRO A 665 8.83 -38.22 11.47
C PRO A 665 7.65 -37.26 11.23
N ARG A 666 6.43 -37.65 11.65
CA ARG A 666 5.19 -36.87 11.56
C ARG A 666 5.07 -35.71 12.56
N ASP A 667 5.90 -35.74 13.61
CA ASP A 667 5.93 -34.70 14.64
C ASP A 667 6.77 -33.49 14.15
N VAL A 668 7.56 -33.66 13.08
CA VAL A 668 8.36 -32.61 12.47
C VAL A 668 7.48 -31.79 11.53
N SER A 669 7.37 -30.50 11.80
CA SER A 669 6.66 -29.56 10.95
C SER A 669 7.32 -29.53 9.58
N ALA A 670 6.54 -29.24 8.55
CA ALA A 670 7.08 -29.23 7.21
C ALA A 670 7.97 -27.98 6.95
N PHE A 671 7.80 -26.91 7.74
CA PHE A 671 8.74 -25.77 7.81
C PHE A 671 10.06 -26.15 8.47
N ALA A 672 10.00 -26.91 9.56
CA ALA A 672 11.17 -27.47 10.20
C ALA A 672 11.94 -28.35 9.21
N LEU A 673 11.25 -29.21 8.46
CA LEU A 673 11.88 -30.04 7.42
C LEU A 673 12.55 -29.22 6.31
N GLN A 674 11.92 -28.14 5.83
CA GLN A 674 12.56 -27.23 4.85
C GLN A 674 13.82 -26.58 5.43
N ARG A 675 13.78 -26.09 6.68
CA ARG A 675 14.96 -25.56 7.38
C ARG A 675 16.07 -26.60 7.53
N LEU A 676 15.71 -27.83 7.91
CA LEU A 676 16.66 -28.95 8.01
C LEU A 676 17.41 -29.14 6.69
N GLN A 677 16.74 -29.02 5.53
CA GLN A 677 17.37 -29.15 4.22
C GLN A 677 18.36 -28.02 3.87
N THR A 678 18.30 -26.87 4.55
CA THR A 678 19.19 -25.72 4.33
C THR A 678 20.56 -25.89 5.00
N PHE A 679 20.65 -26.61 6.12
CA PHE A 679 21.85 -26.65 6.97
C PHE A 679 23.07 -27.43 6.45
N GLY A 680 23.08 -28.06 5.27
CA GLY A 680 24.04 -29.16 5.07
C GLY A 680 24.59 -29.51 3.70
N ASP A 681 25.75 -30.17 3.84
CA ASP A 681 26.53 -30.93 2.87
C ASP A 681 25.88 -32.25 2.44
N ASP A 682 26.54 -32.98 1.56
CA ASP A 682 26.05 -34.25 1.00
C ASP A 682 25.85 -35.37 2.04
N ALA A 683 26.52 -35.31 3.20
CA ALA A 683 26.34 -36.30 4.26
C ALA A 683 25.05 -36.04 5.04
N TRP A 684 24.78 -34.79 5.39
CA TRP A 684 23.54 -34.37 6.03
C TRP A 684 22.32 -34.64 5.15
N ARG A 685 22.41 -34.30 3.85
CA ARG A 685 21.33 -34.54 2.89
C ARG A 685 20.96 -36.02 2.77
N ARG A 686 21.94 -36.92 2.86
CA ARG A 686 21.70 -38.38 2.89
C ARG A 686 20.99 -38.82 4.17
N LYS A 687 21.42 -38.34 5.33
CA LYS A 687 20.77 -38.64 6.62
C LYS A 687 19.31 -38.19 6.65
N LEU A 688 19.04 -36.98 6.13
CA LEU A 688 17.66 -36.51 5.97
C LEU A 688 16.87 -37.34 4.98
N ALA A 689 17.45 -37.76 3.86
CA ALA A 689 16.77 -38.58 2.86
C ALA A 689 16.42 -40.00 3.33
N GLU A 690 17.13 -40.54 4.33
CA GLU A 690 16.79 -41.82 4.97
C GLU A 690 15.53 -41.73 5.82
N ILE A 691 15.33 -40.60 6.51
CA ILE A 691 14.19 -40.37 7.41
C ILE A 691 13.01 -39.75 6.65
N TRP A 692 13.28 -38.79 5.76
CA TRP A 692 12.35 -38.08 4.90
C TRP A 692 12.83 -38.13 3.43
N PRO A 693 12.58 -39.23 2.70
CA PRO A 693 13.00 -39.35 1.31
C PRO A 693 12.37 -38.26 0.43
N ALA A 694 13.25 -37.53 -0.27
CA ALA A 694 12.89 -36.46 -1.20
C ALA A 694 11.95 -36.97 -2.30
N GLU A 695 11.13 -36.07 -2.86
CA GLU A 695 10.37 -36.39 -4.06
C GLU A 695 11.30 -36.64 -5.23
N GLY A 696 11.11 -37.76 -5.91
CA GLY A 696 11.83 -38.05 -7.13
C GLY A 696 11.60 -36.98 -8.19
N SER A 697 12.32 -37.11 -9.31
CA SER A 697 12.31 -36.17 -10.45
C SER A 697 10.91 -35.70 -10.87
N THR A 698 10.81 -34.56 -11.54
CA THR A 698 9.56 -33.98 -12.11
C THR A 698 8.65 -35.02 -12.78
N ARG A 699 9.26 -36.06 -13.38
CA ARG A 699 8.55 -37.21 -13.96
C ARG A 699 7.75 -38.02 -12.94
N LEU A 700 8.31 -38.35 -11.78
CA LEU A 700 7.63 -39.09 -10.72
C LEU A 700 6.48 -38.27 -10.12
N LYS A 701 6.65 -36.95 -9.99
CA LYS A 701 5.58 -36.03 -9.55
C LYS A 701 4.43 -36.00 -10.56
N ALA A 702 4.72 -35.93 -11.85
CA ALA A 702 3.73 -35.99 -12.92
C ALA A 702 3.00 -37.35 -12.98
N GLU A 703 3.72 -38.46 -12.81
CA GLU A 703 3.14 -39.81 -12.73
C GLU A 703 2.19 -39.94 -11.53
N ARG A 704 2.56 -39.36 -10.39
CA ARG A 704 1.74 -39.37 -9.17
C ARG A 704 0.51 -38.46 -9.26
N LEU A 705 0.65 -37.28 -9.86
CA LEU A 705 -0.49 -36.41 -10.18
C LEU A 705 -1.49 -37.16 -11.07
N LEU A 706 -1.03 -37.85 -12.11
CA LEU A 706 -1.89 -38.68 -12.96
C LEU A 706 -2.56 -39.83 -12.20
N GLN A 707 -1.84 -40.46 -11.26
CA GLN A 707 -2.40 -41.52 -10.41
C GLN A 707 -3.55 -40.99 -9.54
N TYR A 708 -3.36 -39.85 -8.85
CA TYR A 708 -4.39 -39.25 -8.02
C TYR A 708 -5.57 -38.73 -8.83
N LYS A 709 -5.33 -38.13 -10.00
CA LYS A 709 -6.41 -37.72 -10.92
C LYS A 709 -7.29 -38.88 -11.36
N ARG A 710 -6.71 -40.06 -11.60
CA ARG A 710 -7.47 -41.28 -11.94
C ARG A 710 -8.29 -41.83 -10.78
N ARG A 711 -7.90 -41.51 -9.54
CA ARG A 711 -8.53 -42.05 -8.33
C ARG A 711 -9.56 -41.10 -7.72
N MET A 712 -9.34 -39.79 -7.79
CA MET A 712 -10.22 -38.75 -7.27
C MET A 712 -11.34 -38.41 -8.26
N THR A 713 -12.09 -39.42 -8.72
CA THR A 713 -13.24 -39.21 -9.61
C THR A 713 -14.41 -38.55 -8.85
N PRO A 714 -15.35 -37.91 -9.54
CA PRO A 714 -16.55 -37.34 -8.90
C PRO A 714 -17.31 -38.35 -8.03
N GLU A 715 -17.40 -39.61 -8.46
CA GLU A 715 -18.08 -40.68 -7.73
C GLU A 715 -17.32 -41.05 -6.45
N PHE A 716 -15.98 -41.07 -6.50
CA PHE A 716 -15.16 -41.33 -5.32
C PHE A 716 -15.26 -40.19 -4.32
N LEU A 717 -15.23 -38.93 -4.77
CA LEU A 717 -15.38 -37.76 -3.91
C LEU A 717 -16.77 -37.68 -3.27
N ALA A 718 -17.83 -38.05 -3.98
CA ALA A 718 -19.21 -37.98 -3.51
C ALA A 718 -19.52 -38.84 -2.27
N VAL A 719 -18.71 -39.87 -2.01
CA VAL A 719 -18.85 -40.74 -0.81
C VAL A 719 -17.93 -40.32 0.35
N GLY A 720 -17.26 -39.17 0.25
CA GLY A 720 -16.37 -38.66 1.29
C GLY A 720 -17.10 -38.04 2.49
N ASN A 721 -16.37 -37.86 3.58
CA ASN A 721 -16.87 -37.27 4.83
C ASN A 721 -16.34 -35.85 5.05
N VAL A 722 -17.22 -34.85 4.93
CA VAL A 722 -16.89 -33.43 5.08
C VAL A 722 -16.34 -33.09 6.48
N ALA A 723 -16.85 -33.72 7.54
CA ALA A 723 -16.37 -33.48 8.89
C ALA A 723 -14.95 -34.03 9.12
N GLU A 724 -14.62 -35.17 8.50
CA GLU A 724 -13.26 -35.71 8.49
C GLU A 724 -12.34 -34.82 7.66
N GLY A 725 -12.82 -34.33 6.51
CA GLY A 725 -12.10 -33.36 5.69
C GLY A 725 -11.74 -32.07 6.43
N ARG A 726 -12.67 -31.54 7.25
CA ARG A 726 -12.41 -30.40 8.13
C ARG A 726 -11.31 -30.69 9.15
N ARG A 727 -11.28 -31.90 9.73
CA ARG A 727 -10.19 -32.31 10.63
C ARG A 727 -8.85 -32.35 9.91
N GLN A 728 -8.78 -32.88 8.69
CA GLN A 728 -7.55 -32.89 7.91
C GLN A 728 -7.10 -31.48 7.52
N PHE A 729 -8.04 -30.59 7.16
CA PHE A 729 -7.72 -29.18 6.91
C PHE A 729 -7.14 -28.51 8.15
N GLN A 730 -7.78 -28.68 9.32
CA GLN A 730 -7.27 -28.13 10.58
C GLN A 730 -5.87 -28.66 10.94
N ARG A 731 -5.61 -29.94 10.64
CA ARG A 731 -4.33 -30.58 10.93
C ARG A 731 -3.20 -30.19 9.97
N VAL A 732 -3.51 -29.95 8.69
CA VAL A 732 -2.49 -29.85 7.63
C VAL A 732 -2.42 -28.45 7.01
N CYS A 733 -3.57 -27.82 6.76
CA CYS A 733 -3.64 -26.59 5.97
C CYS A 733 -3.88 -25.34 6.82
N ALA A 734 -4.60 -25.46 7.94
CA ALA A 734 -5.08 -24.33 8.72
C ALA A 734 -3.99 -23.54 9.44
N GLN A 735 -2.76 -24.06 9.54
CA GLN A 735 -1.64 -23.29 10.06
C GLN A 735 -1.27 -22.13 9.12
N CYS A 736 -1.42 -22.34 7.81
CA CYS A 736 -1.02 -21.37 6.80
C CYS A 736 -2.22 -20.69 6.15
N HIS A 737 -3.26 -21.47 5.87
CA HIS A 737 -4.40 -21.05 5.08
C HIS A 737 -5.62 -20.84 5.96
N SER A 738 -6.43 -19.86 5.61
CA SER A 738 -7.79 -19.71 6.12
C SER A 738 -8.79 -20.39 5.18
N LEU A 739 -9.85 -20.95 5.75
CA LEU A 739 -11.01 -21.46 5.01
C LEU A 739 -12.27 -21.22 5.85
N PHE A 740 -13.25 -20.51 5.28
CA PHE A 740 -14.47 -20.07 5.96
C PHE A 740 -14.24 -19.23 7.23
N GLY A 741 -13.11 -18.51 7.27
CA GLY A 741 -12.68 -17.70 8.41
C GLY A 741 -11.99 -18.51 9.52
N GLU A 742 -11.71 -19.80 9.30
CA GLU A 742 -10.94 -20.64 10.23
C GLU A 742 -9.55 -20.95 9.65
N GLY A 743 -8.49 -20.76 10.44
CA GLY A 743 -7.11 -21.04 10.06
C GLY A 743 -6.20 -19.80 10.13
N GLY A 744 -5.06 -19.87 9.45
CA GLY A 744 -4.01 -18.86 9.46
C GLY A 744 -4.08 -17.86 8.30
N ASP A 745 -3.30 -16.79 8.41
CA ASP A 745 -3.19 -15.69 7.44
C ASP A 745 -1.77 -15.61 6.83
N LEU A 746 -0.99 -16.68 6.96
CA LEU A 746 0.38 -16.78 6.46
C LEU A 746 0.40 -17.05 4.94
N ALA A 747 -0.59 -17.77 4.42
CA ALA A 747 -0.75 -18.11 3.02
C ALA A 747 -2.14 -17.66 2.53
N PRO A 748 -2.41 -17.67 1.20
CA PRO A 748 -3.67 -17.18 0.66
C PRO A 748 -4.91 -17.83 1.31
N ASP A 749 -5.95 -17.04 1.58
CA ASP A 749 -7.25 -17.56 2.00
C ASP A 749 -7.79 -18.51 0.91
N LEU A 750 -8.03 -19.76 1.29
CA LEU A 750 -8.51 -20.78 0.36
C LEU A 750 -9.99 -20.62 0.06
N THR A 751 -10.79 -19.86 0.83
CA THR A 751 -12.24 -19.70 0.69
C THR A 751 -12.71 -19.27 -0.72
N GLY A 752 -11.80 -18.77 -1.57
CA GLY A 752 -12.04 -18.33 -2.94
C GLY A 752 -12.45 -19.38 -3.99
N ALA A 753 -12.39 -18.96 -5.27
CA ALA A 753 -12.76 -19.76 -6.44
C ALA A 753 -11.66 -20.77 -6.85
N ALA A 754 -12.03 -21.80 -7.63
CA ALA A 754 -11.24 -22.99 -8.00
C ALA A 754 -11.08 -24.11 -6.95
N ARG A 755 -11.72 -24.01 -5.78
CA ARG A 755 -11.74 -25.09 -4.79
C ARG A 755 -12.52 -26.34 -5.20
N THR A 756 -13.43 -26.21 -6.17
CA THR A 756 -14.14 -27.36 -6.76
C THR A 756 -13.33 -28.04 -7.86
N ASP A 757 -12.22 -27.42 -8.29
CA ASP A 757 -11.31 -28.01 -9.28
C ASP A 757 -10.28 -28.90 -8.57
N VAL A 758 -10.55 -30.20 -8.61
CA VAL A 758 -9.72 -31.24 -8.03
C VAL A 758 -8.33 -31.27 -8.69
N ASP A 759 -8.25 -30.98 -9.99
CA ASP A 759 -6.99 -30.96 -10.73
C ASP A 759 -6.11 -29.80 -10.28
N TYR A 760 -6.71 -28.63 -10.06
CA TYR A 760 -6.04 -27.47 -9.49
C TYR A 760 -5.54 -27.76 -8.07
N LEU A 761 -6.39 -28.30 -7.19
CA LEU A 761 -6.01 -28.63 -5.82
C LEU A 761 -4.88 -29.66 -5.75
N LEU A 762 -4.99 -30.75 -6.52
CA LEU A 762 -3.95 -31.79 -6.57
C LEU A 762 -2.63 -31.26 -7.11
N ARG A 763 -2.66 -30.34 -8.09
CA ARG A 763 -1.44 -29.75 -8.63
C ARG A 763 -0.74 -28.86 -7.61
N ASN A 764 -1.47 -28.03 -6.88
CA ASN A 764 -0.89 -27.18 -5.82
C ASN A 764 -0.40 -28.01 -4.63
N LEU A 765 -1.06 -29.14 -4.32
CA LEU A 765 -0.61 -30.06 -3.26
C LEU A 765 0.66 -30.84 -3.66
N ILE A 766 0.75 -31.31 -4.90
CA ILE A 766 1.85 -32.18 -5.38
C ILE A 766 3.05 -31.34 -5.85
N GLU A 767 2.82 -30.16 -6.42
CA GLU A 767 3.87 -29.30 -6.98
C GLU A 767 3.68 -27.83 -6.55
N PRO A 768 3.76 -27.53 -5.24
CA PRO A 768 3.51 -26.18 -4.71
C PRO A 768 4.49 -25.12 -5.25
N SER A 769 5.67 -25.53 -5.72
CA SER A 769 6.70 -24.65 -6.27
C SER A 769 6.58 -24.41 -7.78
N ALA A 770 5.60 -25.00 -8.49
CA ALA A 770 5.46 -24.82 -9.94
C ALA A 770 5.05 -23.39 -10.35
N LEU A 771 4.34 -22.68 -9.47
CA LEU A 771 3.83 -21.34 -9.75
C LEU A 771 3.75 -20.54 -8.44
N VAL A 772 4.87 -19.90 -8.06
CA VAL A 772 4.99 -19.13 -6.81
C VAL A 772 4.87 -17.64 -7.12
N ASP A 773 3.84 -17.01 -6.57
CA ASP A 773 3.71 -15.55 -6.61
C ASP A 773 4.92 -14.91 -5.89
N PRO A 774 5.59 -13.90 -6.49
CA PRO A 774 6.76 -13.26 -5.90
C PRO A 774 6.59 -12.82 -4.45
N ALA A 775 5.37 -12.46 -4.02
CA ALA A 775 5.07 -12.05 -2.65
C ALA A 775 5.13 -13.19 -1.61
N TYR A 776 5.14 -14.46 -2.05
CA TYR A 776 5.16 -15.64 -1.19
C TYR A 776 6.41 -16.52 -1.39
N ARG A 777 7.44 -16.00 -2.07
CA ARG A 777 8.72 -16.70 -2.19
C ARG A 777 9.37 -16.86 -0.82
N LEU A 778 9.89 -18.06 -0.58
CA LEU A 778 10.61 -18.35 0.65
C LEU A 778 11.96 -17.62 0.64
N THR A 779 12.20 -16.81 1.66
CA THR A 779 13.47 -16.15 1.93
C THR A 779 14.09 -16.78 3.17
N ASN A 780 15.30 -17.31 3.03
CA ASN A 780 16.11 -17.79 4.14
C ASN A 780 17.09 -16.70 4.54
N VAL A 781 17.16 -16.40 5.82
CA VAL A 781 18.05 -15.42 6.43
C VAL A 781 18.96 -16.18 7.39
N ILE A 782 20.25 -16.19 7.07
CA ILE A 782 21.30 -16.73 7.93
C ILE A 782 21.78 -15.59 8.81
N THR A 783 21.73 -15.77 10.12
CA THR A 783 22.18 -14.75 11.07
C THR A 783 23.63 -14.98 11.49
N VAL A 784 24.31 -13.92 11.94
CA VAL A 784 25.71 -13.96 12.39
C VAL A 784 25.94 -14.95 13.54
N ASP A 785 24.91 -15.22 14.35
CA ASP A 785 24.95 -16.24 15.41
C ASP A 785 24.54 -17.65 14.94
N GLY A 786 24.52 -17.90 13.63
CA GLY A 786 24.35 -19.21 13.02
C GLY A 786 22.92 -19.74 12.98
N ARG A 787 21.90 -18.91 13.24
CA ARG A 787 20.50 -19.30 13.09
C ARG A 787 20.07 -19.18 11.63
N VAL A 788 19.12 -20.03 11.25
CA VAL A 788 18.45 -19.94 9.94
C VAL A 788 16.98 -19.58 10.19
N LEU A 789 16.60 -18.41 9.68
CA LEU A 789 15.26 -17.86 9.77
C LEU A 789 14.61 -17.94 8.38
N SER A 790 13.41 -18.50 8.29
CA SER A 790 12.76 -18.76 7.00
C SER A 790 11.36 -18.16 6.99
N GLY A 791 11.05 -17.38 5.96
CA GLY A 791 9.74 -16.75 5.76
C GLY A 791 9.71 -15.93 4.48
N TYR A 792 8.60 -15.29 4.15
CA TYR A 792 8.59 -14.33 3.03
C TYR A 792 8.84 -12.91 3.53
N LEU A 793 9.52 -12.12 2.73
CA LEU A 793 9.97 -10.77 3.08
C LEU A 793 8.80 -9.79 3.05
N THR A 794 8.35 -9.31 4.20
CA THR A 794 7.28 -8.30 4.30
C THR A 794 7.82 -6.88 4.27
N GLN A 795 9.04 -6.68 4.77
CA GLN A 795 9.71 -5.39 4.76
C GLN A 795 11.21 -5.58 4.59
N LEU A 796 11.83 -4.76 3.74
CA LEU A 796 13.27 -4.64 3.66
C LEU A 796 13.65 -3.17 3.73
N SER A 797 14.64 -2.88 4.55
CA SER A 797 15.22 -1.56 4.68
C SER A 797 16.73 -1.66 4.77
N ASP A 798 17.37 -0.52 4.79
CA ASP A 798 18.78 -0.29 5.08
C ASP A 798 19.22 -0.75 6.49
N ARG A 799 18.29 -1.17 7.38
CA ARG A 799 18.61 -1.46 8.80
C ARG A 799 18.01 -2.72 9.37
N PHE A 800 16.89 -3.17 8.84
CA PHE A 800 16.27 -4.43 9.22
C PHE A 800 15.58 -5.05 8.02
N LEU A 801 15.41 -6.36 8.09
CA LEU A 801 14.46 -7.10 7.29
C LEU A 801 13.35 -7.62 8.21
N GLU A 802 12.13 -7.65 7.70
CA GLU A 802 10.98 -8.28 8.36
C GLU A 802 10.55 -9.46 7.49
N LEU A 803 10.55 -10.64 8.10
CA LEU A 803 9.99 -11.86 7.56
C LEU A 803 8.61 -12.10 8.16
N ARG A 804 7.70 -12.65 7.37
CA ARG A 804 6.54 -13.35 7.89
C ARG A 804 6.83 -14.83 7.92
N THR A 805 6.77 -15.40 9.12
CA THR A 805 7.04 -16.81 9.40
C THR A 805 5.78 -17.44 10.01
N PRO A 806 5.70 -18.78 10.10
CA PRO A 806 4.60 -19.47 10.81
C PRO A 806 4.42 -19.02 12.27
N GLU A 807 5.51 -18.56 12.90
CA GLU A 807 5.53 -18.10 14.28
C GLU A 807 5.11 -16.61 14.43
N GLY A 808 4.93 -15.90 13.32
CA GLY A 808 4.48 -14.51 13.26
C GLY A 808 5.37 -13.61 12.41
N LYS A 809 5.30 -12.29 12.65
CA LYS A 809 6.26 -11.35 12.05
C LYS A 809 7.56 -11.37 12.82
N LEU A 810 8.64 -11.60 12.10
CA LEU A 810 9.99 -11.63 12.63
C LEU A 810 10.80 -10.48 12.03
N ARG A 811 11.25 -9.56 12.86
CA ARG A 811 12.19 -8.51 12.44
C ARG A 811 13.60 -8.91 12.85
N VAL A 812 14.53 -8.83 11.91
CA VAL A 812 15.96 -9.10 12.10
C VAL A 812 16.73 -7.84 11.73
N ALA A 813 17.59 -7.36 12.61
CA ALA A 813 18.46 -6.23 12.31
C ALA A 813 19.45 -6.64 11.21
N MET A 814 19.71 -5.76 10.23
CA MET A 814 20.62 -6.06 9.11
C MET A 814 22.06 -6.33 9.60
N GLU A 815 22.44 -5.84 10.77
CA GLU A 815 23.74 -6.15 11.40
C GLU A 815 23.83 -7.59 11.91
N ASP A 816 22.69 -8.21 12.23
CA ASP A 816 22.60 -9.61 12.64
C ASP A 816 22.45 -10.54 11.43
N VAL A 817 22.34 -10.01 10.21
CA VAL A 817 22.13 -10.78 8.97
C VAL A 817 23.48 -11.02 8.29
N GLU A 818 23.86 -12.29 8.18
CA GLU A 818 25.04 -12.72 7.44
C GLU A 818 24.72 -12.89 5.95
N GLU A 819 23.62 -13.57 5.64
CA GLU A 819 23.22 -13.87 4.25
C GLU A 819 21.69 -13.91 4.11
N THR A 820 21.18 -13.45 2.97
CA THR A 820 19.77 -13.60 2.59
C THR A 820 19.67 -14.35 1.26
N ILE A 821 18.98 -15.48 1.27
CA ILE A 821 18.83 -16.38 0.13
C ILE A 821 17.34 -16.43 -0.23
N VAL A 822 16.97 -15.81 -1.36
CA VAL A 822 15.61 -15.91 -1.92
C VAL A 822 15.53 -17.19 -2.75
N SER A 823 14.61 -18.09 -2.39
CA SER A 823 14.40 -19.37 -3.05
C SER A 823 13.30 -19.25 -4.11
N ASP A 824 13.44 -20.03 -5.19
CA ASP A 824 12.36 -20.25 -6.17
C ASP A 824 11.31 -21.27 -5.66
N GLN A 825 11.49 -21.78 -4.45
CA GLN A 825 10.59 -22.72 -3.81
C GLN A 825 9.45 -22.01 -3.08
N SER A 826 8.28 -22.66 -3.09
CA SER A 826 7.14 -22.24 -2.29
C SER A 826 7.41 -22.45 -0.81
N MET A 827 6.84 -21.56 0.00
CA MET A 827 6.75 -21.74 1.44
C MET A 827 5.80 -22.91 1.81
N MET A 828 4.91 -23.33 0.90
CA MET A 828 4.12 -24.55 1.08
C MET A 828 5.04 -25.77 0.90
N PRO A 829 5.26 -26.58 1.96
CA PRO A 829 6.22 -27.68 1.90
C PRO A 829 5.77 -28.84 1.02
N GLU A 830 6.70 -29.42 0.28
CA GLU A 830 6.43 -30.61 -0.55
C GLU A 830 6.14 -31.84 0.31
N GLY A 831 5.19 -32.68 -0.13
CA GLY A 831 4.89 -33.96 0.51
C GLY A 831 4.07 -33.89 1.81
N MET A 832 3.61 -32.71 2.24
CA MET A 832 2.81 -32.53 3.47
C MET A 832 1.51 -33.36 3.49
N TRP A 833 0.96 -33.69 2.32
CA TRP A 833 -0.26 -34.49 2.16
C TRP A 833 -0.03 -36.00 2.25
N ARG A 834 1.22 -36.48 2.29
CA ARG A 834 1.55 -37.93 2.26
C ARG A 834 1.09 -38.70 3.49
N GLU A 835 0.86 -37.99 4.60
CA GLU A 835 0.32 -38.57 5.82
C GLU A 835 -1.19 -38.86 5.72
N LEU A 836 -1.83 -38.41 4.64
CA LEU A 836 -3.22 -38.68 4.36
C LEU A 836 -3.34 -39.97 3.56
N THR A 837 -4.17 -40.88 4.05
CA THR A 837 -4.70 -42.00 3.26
C THR A 837 -5.50 -41.47 2.07
N ASP A 838 -5.74 -42.31 1.06
CA ASP A 838 -6.53 -41.92 -0.11
C ASP A 838 -7.95 -41.46 0.29
N GLU A 839 -8.52 -42.07 1.34
CA GLU A 839 -9.80 -41.70 1.93
C GLU A 839 -9.73 -40.34 2.64
N GLN A 840 -8.66 -40.06 3.40
CA GLN A 840 -8.47 -38.78 4.07
C GLN A 840 -8.19 -37.63 3.08
N LEU A 841 -7.43 -37.90 2.01
CA LEU A 841 -7.21 -36.93 0.94
C LEU A 841 -8.51 -36.65 0.17
N ARG A 842 -9.31 -37.68 -0.12
CA ARG A 842 -10.66 -37.51 -0.67
C ARG A 842 -11.52 -36.63 0.23
N ASP A 843 -11.56 -36.92 1.53
CA ASP A 843 -12.36 -36.19 2.50
C ASP A 843 -11.90 -34.72 2.61
N LEU A 844 -10.57 -34.48 2.60
CA LEU A 844 -9.98 -33.15 2.54
C LEU A 844 -10.40 -32.40 1.28
N LEU A 845 -10.23 -32.99 0.09
CA LEU A 845 -10.61 -32.36 -1.18
C LEU A 845 -12.11 -32.07 -1.25
N LEU A 846 -12.95 -32.95 -0.69
CA LEU A 846 -14.39 -32.73 -0.57
C LEU A 846 -14.71 -31.55 0.36
N TYR A 847 -14.04 -31.44 1.51
CA TYR A 847 -14.22 -30.30 2.41
C TYR A 847 -13.72 -29.00 1.79
N LEU A 848 -12.55 -29.01 1.14
CA LEU A 848 -12.05 -27.87 0.38
C LEU A 848 -13.08 -27.46 -0.69
N GLY A 849 -13.67 -28.39 -1.43
CA GLY A 849 -14.70 -28.10 -2.44
C GLY A 849 -16.09 -27.73 -1.89
N SER A 850 -16.30 -27.78 -0.58
CA SER A 850 -17.62 -27.54 0.03
C SER A 850 -18.03 -26.06 0.02
N ARG A 851 -19.33 -25.79 0.15
CA ARG A 851 -19.88 -24.47 0.48
C ARG A 851 -20.23 -24.49 1.97
N ARG A 852 -20.07 -23.34 2.63
CA ARG A 852 -20.16 -23.18 4.09
C ARG A 852 -21.40 -23.82 4.71
#